data_AF-A0A6M8HLH4-F1
#
_entry.id   AF-A0A6M8HLH4-F1
#
_cell.length_a   1.000
_cell.length_b   1.000
_cell.length_c   1.000
_cell.angle_alpha   90.00
_cell.angle_beta   90.00
_cell.angle_gamma   90.00
#
_symmetry.space_group_name_H-M   'P 1'
#
loop_
_entity.id
_entity.type
_entity.pdbx_description
1 polymer ?
#
loop_
_entity_poly.entity_id
_entity_poly.type
_entity_poly.pdbx_seq_one_letter_code
_entity_poly.pdbx_strand_id
1 'polypeptide(L)'
;MDTGRRIASHPSSAADDEAHLTMLSDPLHQPDATLLHDGAVMIRGHGRLHPLTLGGEPVRTFAPGWQAGALSRLFQPILLLEFSDGSGSTGVWLLDAGFRHLHASLAALTPDLRGQIADILAPILDWLRNDRLADGQPEAVAAFLSLQPQLRRELEALCLTAPDAPQPRPAPLDNRRFATRPASLPADHTLAVHGEDGRPEMIIGATGLIVLQGDAPAVLNAGWSAACVCVLMFPTLILELSHENGETAVWYLDHDGRLIGHQANALHPTARSRLARTVRPLFDRLWDTLLLQPANDLTGRLIRFLAMAEVIRLDLLALMLDSRADLGIAVPTQVWTLTDTLPRNLGYIVETRSGAVVALDPRHALAACLRSLQENFIELMIDGETGWPSPVDGVLIRTRLEPLYFDHLCFAYRLHDPRHDLTFFVVALEWHFRTFGLYFPGTDLLVTADEASGTRTRHYCLDFVAMIQRHLAVYGQSIAIGQARARTHGDGVHGPLVQAFRGEPTLHIGHYLWQDLTGLDELVRRVPVQKLPHCLVFDSHMQAEMYGPIDRIYPQLEGRVIRRNSSFDHSIRTFYETGTRVMKITRMVVVRSVGEHVMDAIRNDPAWTDECAEADAIGLEMPVILIGLRVGNRTIEDQAGFCSRLVADIVETFAPVRPVIVLDGHNAAAEGTTYRSVADDRPGVQPFVETERAIARILAATCSELGVRLVDTIGRPVAVSLIWCQRAQFFVAPWGAALAKYRWICNRPGLVMTGHWNMRERGDLDIYHTPRIMEHPSELQFVPAELVEDTIVAGEPPDRANFRVDEPKVFALVRRLAHDYSVGPVSG
;
A
#
# COMPACT_ATOMS: atom_id res chain seq x y z
N MET A 1 -56.77 -8.67 12.26
CA MET A 1 -56.98 -7.34 12.85
C MET A 1 -55.93 -6.44 12.24
N ASP A 2 -56.26 -5.78 11.12
CA ASP A 2 -56.92 -4.46 11.06
C ASP A 2 -56.01 -3.33 11.57
N THR A 3 -55.84 -2.16 10.94
CA THR A 3 -56.11 -1.57 9.60
C THR A 3 -55.79 -0.08 9.77
N GLY A 4 -55.36 0.59 8.70
CA GLY A 4 -55.54 2.04 8.52
C GLY A 4 -54.24 2.87 8.66
N ARG A 5 -53.92 3.83 7.78
CA ARG A 5 -54.71 4.56 6.79
C ARG A 5 -53.82 4.90 5.58
N ARG A 6 -54.34 4.67 4.37
CA ARG A 6 -53.86 5.29 3.12
C ARG A 6 -54.59 6.62 2.94
N ILE A 7 -53.83 7.70 2.73
CA ILE A 7 -54.31 8.94 2.14
C ILE A 7 -53.89 8.91 0.67
N ALA A 8 -54.85 9.11 -0.22
CA ALA A 8 -54.64 9.18 -1.66
C ALA A 8 -53.96 10.51 -2.04
N SER A 9 -52.85 10.44 -2.79
CA SER A 9 -52.33 11.54 -3.58
C SER A 9 -52.41 11.16 -5.06
N HIS A 10 -52.84 12.13 -5.87
CA HIS A 10 -53.04 12.02 -7.30
C HIS A 10 -51.77 11.58 -8.05
N PRO A 11 -51.90 10.82 -9.17
CA PRO A 11 -50.77 10.54 -10.04
C PRO A 11 -50.45 11.79 -10.86
N SER A 12 -49.27 12.39 -10.65
CA SER A 12 -48.67 13.28 -11.63
C SER A 12 -48.16 12.43 -12.80
N SER A 13 -48.38 12.93 -14.01
CA SER A 13 -48.10 12.26 -15.28
C SER A 13 -46.62 11.94 -15.45
N ALA A 14 -46.28 10.64 -15.41
CA ALA A 14 -45.00 10.08 -15.79
C ALA A 14 -44.74 10.10 -17.32
N ALA A 15 -45.37 11.03 -18.05
CA ALA A 15 -45.25 11.16 -19.51
C ALA A 15 -44.22 12.21 -19.94
N ASP A 16 -43.69 13.02 -19.01
CA ASP A 16 -42.68 14.03 -19.31
C ASP A 16 -41.23 13.55 -19.07
N ASP A 17 -41.01 12.48 -18.30
CA ASP A 17 -39.66 11.96 -18.00
C ASP A 17 -39.10 10.99 -19.07
N GLU A 18 -39.94 10.40 -19.92
CA GLU A 18 -39.49 9.56 -21.06
C GLU A 18 -38.91 10.40 -22.23
N ALA A 19 -39.18 11.71 -22.27
CA ALA A 19 -38.66 12.60 -23.30
C ALA A 19 -37.17 12.98 -23.11
N HIS A 20 -36.59 12.73 -21.92
CA HIS A 20 -35.18 12.99 -21.65
C HIS A 20 -34.25 11.84 -22.09
N LEU A 21 -34.74 10.60 -22.17
CA LEU A 21 -33.91 9.42 -22.46
C LEU A 21 -33.74 9.10 -23.96
N THR A 22 -34.48 9.78 -24.85
CA THR A 22 -34.29 9.74 -26.31
C THR A 22 -33.33 10.82 -26.83
N MET A 23 -32.71 11.61 -25.95
CA MET A 23 -31.87 12.76 -26.33
C MET A 23 -30.46 12.43 -26.86
N LEU A 24 -30.00 11.17 -26.75
CA LEU A 24 -28.59 10.79 -26.94
C LEU A 24 -28.23 10.18 -28.31
N SER A 25 -29.17 10.03 -29.25
CA SER A 25 -28.90 9.34 -30.54
C SER A 25 -28.78 10.24 -31.76
N ASP A 26 -28.96 11.56 -31.60
CA ASP A 26 -28.85 12.52 -32.70
C ASP A 26 -27.39 12.98 -32.87
N PRO A 27 -26.88 13.07 -34.11
CA PRO A 27 -25.50 13.51 -34.35
C PRO A 27 -25.28 14.93 -33.83
N LEU A 28 -24.10 15.16 -33.24
CA LEU A 28 -23.69 16.46 -32.69
C LEU A 28 -23.64 17.59 -33.73
N HIS A 29 -23.61 17.26 -35.02
CA HIS A 29 -23.65 18.22 -36.12
C HIS A 29 -24.63 17.75 -37.20
N GLN A 30 -25.60 18.58 -37.56
CA GLN A 30 -26.64 18.28 -38.55
C GLN A 30 -26.52 19.22 -39.76
N PRO A 31 -26.13 18.72 -40.95
CA PRO A 31 -26.23 19.47 -42.20
C PRO A 31 -27.70 19.60 -42.62
N ASP A 32 -28.04 20.69 -43.31
CA ASP A 32 -29.39 21.00 -43.83
C ASP A 32 -30.46 21.17 -42.73
N ALA A 33 -30.13 22.00 -41.73
CA ALA A 33 -30.93 22.13 -40.53
C ALA A 33 -32.29 22.82 -40.72
N THR A 34 -32.55 23.50 -41.85
CA THR A 34 -33.75 24.34 -42.02
C THR A 34 -34.74 23.88 -43.09
N LEU A 35 -36.04 23.96 -42.77
CA LEU A 35 -37.16 23.80 -43.69
C LEU A 35 -38.11 25.00 -43.55
N LEU A 36 -38.69 25.48 -44.66
CA LEU A 36 -39.78 26.43 -44.62
C LEU A 36 -41.09 25.67 -44.40
N HIS A 37 -41.81 25.96 -43.31
CA HIS A 37 -43.14 25.42 -43.02
C HIS A 37 -44.04 26.55 -42.53
N ASP A 38 -45.20 26.74 -43.16
CA ASP A 38 -46.15 27.83 -42.85
C ASP A 38 -45.53 29.25 -42.83
N GLY A 39 -44.52 29.45 -43.67
CA GLY A 39 -43.81 30.72 -43.79
C GLY A 39 -42.90 31.06 -42.60
N ALA A 40 -42.62 30.11 -41.71
CA ALA A 40 -41.56 30.19 -40.69
C ALA A 40 -40.39 29.28 -41.06
N VAL A 41 -39.19 29.70 -40.67
CA VAL A 41 -37.98 28.87 -40.71
C VAL A 41 -38.04 27.90 -39.55
N MET A 42 -38.12 26.62 -39.88
CA MET A 42 -38.11 25.52 -38.91
C MET A 42 -36.73 24.89 -38.89
N ILE A 43 -36.17 24.69 -37.69
CA ILE A 43 -34.94 23.95 -37.47
C ILE A 43 -35.29 22.52 -37.06
N ARG A 44 -34.64 21.54 -37.67
CA ARG A 44 -34.74 20.15 -37.21
C ARG A 44 -33.79 19.95 -36.03
N GLY A 45 -34.32 19.49 -34.91
CA GLY A 45 -33.54 19.06 -33.76
C GLY A 45 -34.31 18.02 -32.95
N HIS A 46 -33.63 17.00 -32.42
CA HIS A 46 -34.28 15.87 -31.73
C HIS A 46 -35.33 15.17 -32.61
N GLY A 47 -35.06 15.06 -33.91
CA GLY A 47 -36.00 14.52 -34.90
C GLY A 47 -37.28 15.34 -35.14
N ARG A 48 -37.48 16.48 -34.45
CA ARG A 48 -38.66 17.34 -34.54
C ARG A 48 -38.33 18.68 -35.20
N LEU A 49 -39.35 19.33 -35.76
CA LEU A 49 -39.23 20.69 -36.32
C LEU A 49 -39.59 21.71 -35.26
N HIS A 50 -38.67 22.64 -35.01
CA HIS A 50 -38.81 23.73 -34.05
C HIS A 50 -38.77 25.07 -34.78
N PRO A 51 -39.69 26.01 -34.52
CA PRO A 51 -39.60 27.33 -35.13
C PRO A 51 -38.36 28.06 -34.60
N LEU A 52 -37.52 28.54 -35.51
CA LEU A 52 -36.46 29.47 -35.15
C LEU A 52 -37.10 30.80 -34.77
N THR A 53 -36.83 31.32 -33.58
CA THR A 53 -37.42 32.58 -33.12
C THR A 53 -36.37 33.64 -32.83
N LEU A 54 -36.70 34.89 -33.14
CA LEU A 54 -35.89 36.08 -32.85
C LEU A 54 -36.76 37.07 -32.07
N GLY A 55 -36.40 37.34 -30.82
CA GLY A 55 -37.23 38.16 -29.93
C GLY A 55 -38.60 37.55 -29.61
N GLY A 56 -38.72 36.21 -29.67
CA GLY A 56 -39.97 35.47 -29.43
C GLY A 56 -40.85 35.29 -30.68
N GLU A 57 -40.56 36.00 -31.77
CA GLU A 57 -41.30 35.89 -33.03
C GLU A 57 -40.65 34.89 -33.98
N PRO A 58 -41.42 34.04 -34.69
CA PRO A 58 -40.88 33.13 -35.69
C PRO A 58 -40.15 33.87 -36.82
N VAL A 59 -38.92 33.45 -37.09
CA VAL A 59 -38.14 33.96 -38.23
C VAL A 59 -38.78 33.45 -39.51
N ARG A 60 -39.24 34.36 -40.36
CA ARG A 60 -39.93 34.01 -41.62
C ARG A 60 -38.99 33.96 -42.83
N THR A 61 -37.98 34.81 -42.82
CA THR A 61 -36.98 34.95 -43.89
C THR A 61 -35.67 35.41 -43.30
N PHE A 62 -34.56 34.95 -43.84
CA PHE A 62 -33.25 35.54 -43.58
C PHE A 62 -33.03 36.77 -44.47
N ALA A 63 -31.98 37.54 -44.18
CA ALA A 63 -31.56 38.63 -45.05
C ALA A 63 -31.33 38.11 -46.50
N PRO A 64 -31.63 38.90 -47.54
CA PRO A 64 -31.49 38.45 -48.93
C PRO A 64 -30.10 37.85 -49.20
N GLY A 65 -30.08 36.63 -49.73
CA GLY A 65 -28.86 35.89 -50.05
C GLY A 65 -28.36 34.96 -48.94
N TRP A 66 -28.83 35.09 -47.70
CA TRP A 66 -28.42 34.24 -46.57
C TRP A 66 -29.24 32.97 -46.45
N GLN A 67 -28.57 31.85 -46.20
CA GLN A 67 -29.18 30.54 -45.94
C GLN A 67 -28.53 29.90 -44.71
N ALA A 68 -29.33 29.22 -43.90
CA ALA A 68 -28.81 28.42 -42.79
C ALA A 68 -28.23 27.11 -43.36
N GLY A 69 -27.00 26.77 -42.96
CA GLY A 69 -26.28 25.60 -43.44
C GLY A 69 -26.35 24.43 -42.47
N ALA A 70 -25.88 24.61 -41.23
CA ALA A 70 -25.73 23.50 -40.28
C ALA A 70 -26.07 23.92 -38.85
N LEU A 71 -26.58 22.96 -38.07
CA LEU A 71 -26.80 23.11 -36.63
C LEU A 71 -25.79 22.25 -35.87
N SER A 72 -24.95 22.86 -35.05
CA SER A 72 -24.07 22.17 -34.11
C SER A 72 -24.66 22.19 -32.70
N ARG A 73 -24.74 21.00 -32.11
CA ARG A 73 -25.16 20.73 -30.74
C ARG A 73 -23.98 20.50 -29.80
N LEU A 74 -22.75 20.71 -30.29
CA LEU A 74 -21.53 20.49 -29.54
C LEU A 74 -21.49 21.25 -28.21
N PHE A 75 -22.17 22.40 -28.11
CA PHE A 75 -22.08 23.33 -26.98
C PHE A 75 -23.34 23.39 -26.10
N GLN A 76 -24.14 22.32 -26.07
CA GLN A 76 -25.38 22.31 -25.28
C GLN A 76 -25.14 22.78 -23.82
N PRO A 77 -25.98 23.70 -23.29
CA PRO A 77 -27.31 24.08 -23.79
C PRO A 77 -27.33 25.12 -24.93
N ILE A 78 -26.18 25.60 -25.39
CA ILE A 78 -26.05 26.55 -26.49
C ILE A 78 -25.95 25.79 -27.82
N LEU A 79 -26.75 26.16 -28.80
CA LEU A 79 -26.68 25.61 -30.16
C LEU A 79 -26.03 26.63 -31.09
N LEU A 80 -25.26 26.17 -32.07
CA LEU A 80 -24.71 27.03 -33.12
C LEU A 80 -25.42 26.74 -34.43
N LEU A 81 -26.07 27.75 -35.00
CA LEU A 81 -26.61 27.70 -36.34
C LEU A 81 -25.70 28.47 -37.29
N GLU A 82 -25.07 27.75 -38.20
CA GLU A 82 -24.17 28.31 -39.22
C GLU A 82 -24.98 28.81 -40.41
N PHE A 83 -24.55 29.93 -40.96
CA PHE A 83 -25.13 30.52 -42.15
C PHE A 83 -24.06 30.77 -43.21
N SER A 84 -24.50 30.79 -44.45
CA SER A 84 -23.71 31.22 -45.60
C SER A 84 -24.56 32.01 -46.56
N ASP A 85 -23.97 32.96 -47.26
CA ASP A 85 -24.60 33.62 -48.40
C ASP A 85 -24.00 33.18 -49.74
N GLY A 86 -24.64 33.59 -50.84
CA GLY A 86 -24.17 33.29 -52.20
C GLY A 86 -22.82 33.92 -52.58
N SER A 87 -22.26 34.81 -51.75
CA SER A 87 -20.93 35.39 -51.94
C SER A 87 -19.82 34.59 -51.24
N GLY A 88 -20.19 33.55 -50.49
CA GLY A 88 -19.29 32.79 -49.62
C GLY A 88 -19.05 33.45 -48.27
N SER A 89 -19.78 34.52 -47.93
CA SER A 89 -19.74 35.10 -46.58
C SER A 89 -20.45 34.18 -45.61
N THR A 90 -19.92 34.07 -44.40
CA THR A 90 -20.43 33.16 -43.38
C THR A 90 -20.85 33.89 -42.11
N GLY A 91 -21.78 33.31 -41.35
CA GLY A 91 -22.23 33.86 -40.07
C GLY A 91 -22.68 32.76 -39.11
N VAL A 92 -22.84 33.11 -37.84
CA VAL A 92 -23.29 32.17 -36.80
C VAL A 92 -24.34 32.81 -35.91
N TRP A 93 -25.41 32.07 -35.61
CA TRP A 93 -26.32 32.40 -34.53
C TRP A 93 -26.13 31.43 -33.38
N LEU A 94 -26.12 31.98 -32.17
CA LEU A 94 -26.16 31.26 -30.91
C LEU A 94 -27.61 31.12 -30.50
N LEU A 95 -28.09 29.90 -30.32
CA LEU A 95 -29.45 29.61 -29.90
C LEU A 95 -29.45 28.96 -28.52
N ASP A 96 -30.54 29.12 -27.77
CA ASP A 96 -30.78 28.27 -26.61
C ASP A 96 -31.36 26.90 -27.01
N ALA A 97 -31.58 26.03 -26.03
CA ALA A 97 -32.21 24.72 -26.22
C ALA A 97 -33.65 24.80 -26.80
N GLY A 98 -34.29 25.97 -26.74
CA GLY A 98 -35.59 26.25 -27.34
C GLY A 98 -35.52 26.86 -28.74
N PHE A 99 -34.33 26.87 -29.38
CA PHE A 99 -34.09 27.47 -30.70
C PHE A 99 -34.41 28.96 -30.76
N ARG A 100 -34.31 29.66 -29.62
CA ARG A 100 -34.43 31.12 -29.56
C ARG A 100 -33.06 31.74 -29.79
N HIS A 101 -33.00 32.72 -30.69
CA HIS A 101 -31.78 33.46 -30.95
C HIS A 101 -31.33 34.21 -29.68
N LEU A 102 -30.12 33.89 -29.22
CA LEU A 102 -29.42 34.58 -28.15
C LEU A 102 -28.59 35.73 -28.73
N HIS A 103 -27.64 35.40 -29.61
CA HIS A 103 -26.68 36.36 -30.16
C HIS A 103 -26.23 35.99 -31.58
N ALA A 104 -25.89 37.00 -32.38
CA ALA A 104 -25.39 36.83 -33.76
C ALA A 104 -23.86 36.79 -33.88
N SER A 105 -23.15 36.75 -32.73
CA SER A 105 -21.69 36.70 -32.68
C SER A 105 -21.22 36.13 -31.35
N LEU A 106 -20.16 35.32 -31.39
CA LEU A 106 -19.44 34.85 -30.20
C LEU A 106 -18.92 36.01 -29.33
N ALA A 107 -18.58 37.14 -29.94
CA ALA A 107 -18.11 38.33 -29.22
C ALA A 107 -19.22 38.99 -28.37
N ALA A 108 -20.49 38.69 -28.62
CA ALA A 108 -21.61 39.24 -27.84
C ALA A 108 -21.99 38.35 -26.64
N LEU A 109 -21.37 37.17 -26.49
CA LEU A 109 -21.63 36.28 -25.36
C LEU A 109 -21.23 36.91 -24.02
N THR A 110 -22.06 36.68 -23.01
CA THR A 110 -21.74 36.99 -21.61
C THR A 110 -20.53 36.16 -21.15
N PRO A 111 -19.74 36.64 -20.16
CA PRO A 111 -18.59 35.90 -19.63
C PRO A 111 -18.91 34.45 -19.23
N ASP A 112 -20.06 34.21 -18.58
CA ASP A 112 -20.50 32.88 -18.16
C ASP A 112 -20.68 31.91 -19.35
N LEU A 113 -21.34 32.36 -20.42
CA LEU A 113 -21.55 31.52 -21.61
C LEU A 113 -20.24 31.27 -22.37
N ARG A 114 -19.30 32.23 -22.34
CA ARG A 114 -17.95 32.01 -22.89
C ARG A 114 -17.19 30.95 -22.09
N GLY A 115 -17.30 30.99 -20.76
CA GLY A 115 -16.72 29.97 -19.88
C GLY A 115 -17.24 28.57 -20.19
N GLN A 116 -18.56 28.42 -20.33
CA GLN A 116 -19.18 27.13 -20.67
C GLN A 116 -18.71 26.59 -22.02
N ILE A 117 -18.64 27.44 -23.05
CA ILE A 117 -18.11 27.04 -24.37
C ILE A 117 -16.62 26.66 -24.25
N ALA A 118 -15.83 27.41 -23.49
CA ALA A 118 -14.41 27.14 -23.31
C ALA A 118 -14.16 25.81 -22.59
N ASP A 119 -14.95 25.47 -21.56
CA ASP A 119 -14.85 24.21 -20.82
C ASP A 119 -15.15 22.99 -21.71
N ILE A 120 -16.08 23.12 -22.65
CA ILE A 120 -16.41 22.08 -23.64
C ILE A 120 -15.32 21.94 -24.70
N LEU A 121 -14.76 23.05 -25.17
CA LEU A 121 -13.73 23.06 -26.22
C LEU A 121 -12.35 22.62 -25.73
N ALA A 122 -11.99 22.91 -24.49
CA ALA A 122 -10.67 22.59 -23.93
C ALA A 122 -10.24 21.12 -24.16
N PRO A 123 -11.04 20.09 -23.82
CA PRO A 123 -10.67 18.70 -24.07
C PRO A 123 -10.59 18.35 -25.57
N ILE A 124 -11.40 18.99 -26.43
CA ILE A 124 -11.39 18.77 -27.89
C ILE A 124 -10.08 19.32 -28.49
N LEU A 125 -9.72 20.54 -28.13
CA LEU A 125 -8.48 21.19 -28.58
C LEU A 125 -7.24 20.46 -28.06
N ASP A 126 -7.26 20.00 -26.81
CA ASP A 126 -6.19 19.18 -26.26
C ASP A 126 -6.07 17.82 -26.96
N TRP A 127 -7.18 17.19 -27.34
CA TRP A 127 -7.14 15.96 -28.14
C TRP A 127 -6.48 16.21 -29.50
N LEU A 128 -6.89 17.27 -30.21
CA LEU A 128 -6.34 17.65 -31.52
C LEU A 128 -4.84 18.00 -31.46
N ARG A 129 -4.38 18.61 -30.36
CA ARG A 129 -2.97 18.99 -30.15
C ARG A 129 -2.04 17.81 -29.86
N ASN A 130 -2.56 16.73 -29.26
CA ASN A 130 -1.76 15.59 -28.82
C ASN A 130 -1.60 14.48 -29.89
N ASP A 131 -1.93 14.78 -31.14
CA ASP A 131 -1.74 13.93 -32.34
C ASP A 131 -2.26 12.50 -32.16
N ARG A 132 -3.38 12.35 -31.43
CA ARG A 132 -4.06 11.06 -31.17
C ARG A 132 -4.92 10.58 -32.34
N LEU A 133 -4.55 10.92 -33.57
CA LEU A 133 -5.31 10.57 -34.79
C LEU A 133 -5.41 9.05 -35.03
N ALA A 134 -4.61 8.23 -34.35
CA ALA A 134 -4.61 6.77 -34.47
C ALA A 134 -5.68 6.07 -33.60
N ASP A 135 -6.13 6.71 -32.51
CA ASP A 135 -7.18 6.18 -31.63
C ASP A 135 -8.48 6.86 -32.02
N GLY A 136 -9.43 6.13 -32.62
CA GLY A 136 -10.64 6.64 -33.29
C GLY A 136 -11.19 8.00 -32.80
N GLN A 137 -11.49 8.89 -33.75
CA GLN A 137 -11.91 10.27 -33.47
C GLN A 137 -13.16 10.30 -32.56
N PRO A 138 -13.10 10.94 -31.37
CA PRO A 138 -14.29 11.18 -30.55
C PRO A 138 -15.33 11.96 -31.36
N GLU A 139 -16.62 11.65 -31.19
CA GLU A 139 -17.72 12.29 -31.93
C GLU A 139 -17.70 13.83 -31.78
N ALA A 140 -17.34 14.32 -30.60
CA ALA A 140 -17.17 15.76 -30.32
C ALA A 140 -16.05 16.40 -31.16
N VAL A 141 -14.97 15.67 -31.44
CA VAL A 141 -13.88 16.13 -32.31
C VAL A 141 -14.33 16.17 -33.76
N ALA A 142 -15.03 15.14 -34.23
CA ALA A 142 -15.58 15.12 -35.58
C ALA A 142 -16.59 16.27 -35.79
N ALA A 143 -17.47 16.50 -34.81
CA ALA A 143 -18.44 17.60 -34.82
C ALA A 143 -17.79 18.99 -34.73
N PHE A 144 -16.68 19.12 -34.00
CA PHE A 144 -15.89 20.35 -34.00
C PHE A 144 -15.21 20.57 -35.36
N LEU A 145 -14.64 19.51 -35.95
CA LEU A 145 -13.94 19.57 -37.22
C LEU A 145 -14.86 19.83 -38.42
N SER A 146 -16.16 19.54 -38.29
CA SER A 146 -17.17 19.83 -39.31
C SER A 146 -17.67 21.28 -39.28
N LEU A 147 -17.40 22.04 -38.22
CA LEU A 147 -17.70 23.48 -38.17
C LEU A 147 -16.92 24.25 -39.25
N GLN A 148 -17.48 25.35 -39.73
CA GLN A 148 -16.80 26.23 -40.68
C GLN A 148 -15.42 26.70 -40.16
N PRO A 149 -14.38 26.78 -41.01
CA PRO A 149 -13.03 27.15 -40.61
C PRO A 149 -12.91 28.52 -39.93
N GLN A 150 -13.77 29.48 -40.28
CA GLN A 150 -13.83 30.80 -39.63
C GLN A 150 -14.32 30.65 -38.19
N LEU A 151 -15.43 29.94 -37.99
CA LEU A 151 -16.04 29.70 -36.69
C LEU A 151 -15.11 28.91 -35.75
N ARG A 152 -14.40 27.90 -36.26
CA ARG A 152 -13.38 27.19 -35.47
C ARG A 152 -12.30 28.12 -34.94
N ARG A 153 -11.79 29.04 -35.78
CA ARG A 153 -10.80 30.03 -35.38
C ARG A 153 -11.35 31.01 -34.34
N GLU A 154 -12.61 31.41 -34.45
CA GLU A 154 -13.26 32.27 -33.45
C GLU A 154 -13.50 31.55 -32.12
N LEU A 155 -13.90 30.27 -32.16
CA LEU A 155 -14.06 29.42 -30.98
C LEU A 155 -12.72 29.12 -30.30
N GLU A 156 -11.66 28.87 -31.08
CA GLU A 156 -10.29 28.75 -30.59
C GLU A 156 -9.83 30.07 -29.93
N ALA A 157 -10.03 31.22 -30.58
CA ALA A 157 -9.68 32.52 -30.01
C ALA A 157 -10.49 32.82 -28.73
N LEU A 158 -11.76 32.42 -28.68
CA LEU A 158 -12.59 32.52 -27.49
C LEU A 158 -12.05 31.65 -26.35
N CYS A 159 -11.59 30.43 -26.65
CA CYS A 159 -10.88 29.56 -25.72
C CYS A 159 -9.54 30.08 -25.24
N LEU A 160 -8.90 31.00 -25.96
CA LEU A 160 -7.62 31.61 -25.58
C LEU A 160 -7.81 32.91 -24.78
N THR A 161 -8.97 33.56 -24.92
CA THR A 161 -9.28 34.85 -24.29
C THR A 161 -10.25 34.74 -23.11
N ALA A 162 -10.84 33.56 -22.87
CA ALA A 162 -11.61 33.31 -21.66
C ALA A 162 -10.71 33.52 -20.42
N PRO A 163 -11.20 34.15 -19.34
CA PRO A 163 -10.38 34.39 -18.13
C PRO A 163 -9.82 33.10 -17.48
N ASP A 164 -10.33 31.92 -17.87
CA ASP A 164 -9.85 30.60 -17.46
C ASP A 164 -9.28 29.73 -18.62
N ALA A 165 -9.03 30.34 -19.78
CA ALA A 165 -8.45 29.75 -20.98
C ALA A 165 -7.11 29.01 -20.75
N PRO A 166 -6.90 27.81 -21.31
CA PRO A 166 -5.55 27.28 -21.45
C PRO A 166 -4.76 28.12 -22.48
N GLN A 167 -3.84 28.95 -21.98
CA GLN A 167 -2.88 29.75 -22.78
C GLN A 167 -2.21 28.88 -23.88
N PRO A 168 -1.93 29.43 -25.09
CA PRO A 168 -1.25 28.69 -26.13
C PRO A 168 0.15 28.27 -25.64
N ARG A 169 0.56 27.02 -25.90
CA ARG A 169 1.94 26.62 -25.61
C ARG A 169 2.89 27.42 -26.51
N PRO A 170 4.01 27.95 -25.98
CA PRO A 170 5.08 28.46 -26.82
C PRO A 170 5.63 27.34 -27.72
N ALA A 171 6.15 27.71 -28.89
CA ALA A 171 6.73 26.78 -29.86
C ALA A 171 7.70 25.79 -29.18
N PRO A 172 7.75 24.52 -29.62
CA PRO A 172 8.57 23.51 -28.96
C PRO A 172 10.04 23.94 -28.98
N LEU A 173 10.58 24.27 -27.80
CA LEU A 173 12.01 24.40 -27.57
C LEU A 173 12.71 23.14 -28.08
N ASP A 174 13.80 23.32 -28.84
CA ASP A 174 14.61 22.23 -29.39
C ASP A 174 15.17 21.34 -28.25
N ASN A 175 14.48 20.23 -28.02
CA ASN A 175 14.64 19.36 -26.85
C ASN A 175 15.81 18.37 -26.97
N ARG A 176 16.68 18.49 -27.98
CA ARG A 176 17.80 17.55 -28.19
C ARG A 176 19.00 17.72 -27.24
N ARG A 177 19.00 18.70 -26.33
CA ARG A 177 20.12 18.98 -25.41
C ARG A 177 19.98 18.46 -23.97
N PHE A 178 18.87 17.82 -23.59
CA PHE A 178 18.56 17.51 -22.18
C PHE A 178 18.60 16.01 -21.83
N ALA A 179 19.60 15.29 -22.36
CA ALA A 179 19.75 13.85 -22.17
C ALA A 179 21.00 13.50 -21.35
N THR A 180 21.09 14.01 -20.12
CA THR A 180 21.94 13.47 -19.04
C THR A 180 21.29 13.87 -17.71
N ARG A 181 21.62 13.22 -16.58
CA ARG A 181 21.29 13.69 -15.22
C ARG A 181 21.32 15.23 -15.16
N PRO A 182 20.46 15.91 -14.37
CA PRO A 182 20.68 17.33 -14.14
C PRO A 182 22.05 17.44 -13.47
N ALA A 183 23.06 17.79 -14.27
CA ALA A 183 24.24 18.43 -13.72
C ALA A 183 23.69 19.66 -12.99
N SER A 184 24.14 19.89 -11.76
CA SER A 184 24.08 21.21 -11.16
C SER A 184 24.30 22.24 -12.27
N LEU A 185 23.33 23.15 -12.48
CA LEU A 185 23.49 24.23 -13.44
C LEU A 185 24.89 24.82 -13.21
N PRO A 186 25.79 24.81 -14.21
CA PRO A 186 27.07 25.50 -14.11
C PRO A 186 26.82 26.91 -13.56
N ALA A 187 27.73 27.42 -12.74
CA ALA A 187 27.62 28.72 -12.04
C ALA A 187 27.46 29.95 -12.97
N ASP A 188 27.23 29.73 -14.26
CA ASP A 188 27.20 30.73 -15.32
C ASP A 188 25.95 30.58 -16.22
N HIS A 189 25.07 29.58 -15.98
CA HIS A 189 23.91 29.34 -16.84
C HIS A 189 22.63 30.02 -16.33
N THR A 190 22.13 30.94 -17.13
CA THR A 190 20.85 31.60 -16.94
C THR A 190 19.73 30.85 -17.67
N LEU A 191 18.72 30.34 -16.97
CA LEU A 191 17.51 29.80 -17.61
C LEU A 191 16.50 30.94 -17.75
N ALA A 192 16.25 31.40 -18.98
CA ALA A 192 15.23 32.40 -19.26
C ALA A 192 13.98 31.71 -19.82
N VAL A 193 12.86 31.79 -19.10
CA VAL A 193 11.53 31.54 -19.69
C VAL A 193 11.03 32.88 -20.20
N HIS A 194 10.80 32.95 -21.50
CA HIS A 194 10.36 34.18 -22.17
C HIS A 194 8.84 34.17 -22.30
N GLY A 195 8.22 35.31 -22.01
CA GLY A 195 6.81 35.56 -22.31
C GLY A 195 6.57 35.68 -23.82
N GLU A 196 5.30 35.77 -24.22
CA GLU A 196 4.90 35.91 -25.63
C GLU A 196 5.46 37.19 -26.30
N ASP A 197 5.88 38.19 -25.52
CA ASP A 197 6.50 39.43 -25.99
C ASP A 197 8.04 39.34 -26.17
N GLY A 198 8.64 38.18 -25.89
CA GLY A 198 10.08 37.93 -25.98
C GLY A 198 10.90 38.45 -24.79
N ARG A 199 10.28 39.09 -23.79
CA ARG A 199 10.97 39.48 -22.55
C ARG A 199 11.10 38.27 -21.62
N PRO A 200 12.22 38.12 -20.90
CA PRO A 200 12.37 37.05 -19.92
C PRO A 200 11.42 37.31 -18.73
N GLU A 201 10.38 36.49 -18.58
CA GLU A 201 9.43 36.52 -17.46
C GLU A 201 9.96 35.76 -16.24
N MET A 202 10.87 34.80 -16.44
CA MET A 202 11.56 34.11 -15.34
C MET A 202 13.03 33.95 -15.69
N ILE A 203 13.92 34.45 -14.82
CA ILE A 203 15.38 34.35 -14.97
C ILE A 203 15.91 33.51 -13.80
N ILE A 204 16.36 32.30 -14.09
CA ILE A 204 17.10 31.47 -13.14
C ILE A 204 18.58 31.77 -13.34
N GLY A 205 19.13 32.75 -12.61
CA GLY A 205 20.56 33.05 -12.62
C GLY A 205 21.33 32.24 -11.57
N ALA A 206 22.65 32.15 -11.75
CA ALA A 206 23.54 31.39 -10.84
C ALA A 206 23.65 31.96 -9.41
N THR A 207 23.21 33.21 -9.19
CA THR A 207 23.22 33.89 -7.88
C THR A 207 21.92 33.73 -7.10
N GLY A 208 21.00 32.88 -7.57
CA GLY A 208 19.67 32.72 -6.99
C GLY A 208 18.56 33.12 -7.94
N LEU A 209 17.39 32.55 -7.69
CA LEU A 209 16.19 32.61 -8.51
C LEU A 209 15.57 34.02 -8.48
N ILE A 210 15.19 34.57 -9.63
CA ILE A 210 14.29 35.73 -9.73
C ILE A 210 12.87 35.17 -9.89
N VAL A 211 12.11 35.04 -8.80
CA VAL A 211 10.67 34.72 -8.86
C VAL A 211 9.90 36.04 -8.90
N LEU A 212 9.05 36.29 -9.87
CA LEU A 212 8.29 37.54 -9.90
C LEU A 212 7.20 37.53 -8.81
N GLN A 213 7.39 38.29 -7.73
CA GLN A 213 6.34 38.62 -6.78
C GLN A 213 5.70 39.95 -7.22
N GLY A 214 4.95 39.93 -8.33
CA GLY A 214 4.58 41.16 -9.06
C GLY A 214 5.72 41.64 -9.96
N ASP A 215 6.01 42.94 -10.02
CA ASP A 215 7.11 43.49 -10.82
C ASP A 215 8.51 43.35 -10.15
N ALA A 216 8.59 42.71 -8.97
CA ALA A 216 9.82 42.61 -8.17
C ALA A 216 10.34 41.17 -8.05
N PRO A 217 11.67 40.93 -8.14
CA PRO A 217 12.29 39.65 -7.84
C PRO A 217 12.04 39.23 -6.38
N ALA A 218 11.55 38.03 -6.15
CA ALA A 218 11.55 37.39 -4.85
C ALA A 218 12.97 36.88 -4.60
N VAL A 219 13.56 37.37 -3.52
CA VAL A 219 14.85 36.91 -3.04
C VAL A 219 14.59 35.71 -2.13
N LEU A 220 15.13 34.54 -2.50
CA LEU A 220 15.12 33.38 -1.61
C LEU A 220 15.89 33.73 -0.33
N ASN A 221 15.39 33.27 0.82
CA ASN A 221 16.12 33.43 2.08
C ASN A 221 17.53 32.82 1.96
N ALA A 222 18.49 33.38 2.71
CA ALA A 222 19.86 32.88 2.72
C ALA A 222 19.90 31.36 2.94
N GLY A 223 20.74 30.67 2.15
CA GLY A 223 20.87 29.22 2.15
C GLY A 223 19.92 28.47 1.24
N TRP A 224 18.83 29.09 0.74
CA TRP A 224 17.91 28.45 -0.21
C TRP A 224 18.32 28.73 -1.66
N SER A 225 18.25 27.69 -2.48
CA SER A 225 18.52 27.75 -3.92
C SER A 225 17.45 26.99 -4.69
N ALA A 226 17.22 27.37 -5.95
CA ALA A 226 16.36 26.62 -6.84
C ALA A 226 17.07 25.35 -7.32
N ALA A 227 16.50 24.19 -7.00
CA ALA A 227 17.00 22.90 -7.46
C ALA A 227 16.45 22.58 -8.86
N CYS A 228 15.17 22.81 -9.10
CA CYS A 228 14.51 22.47 -10.36
C CYS A 228 13.22 23.28 -10.57
N VAL A 229 12.88 23.57 -11.83
CA VAL A 229 11.52 24.03 -12.21
C VAL A 229 10.88 23.00 -13.12
N CYS A 230 9.77 22.42 -12.67
CA CYS A 230 8.98 21.45 -13.40
C CYS A 230 7.82 22.15 -14.11
N VAL A 231 7.90 22.19 -15.45
CA VAL A 231 6.87 22.75 -16.34
C VAL A 231 5.87 21.70 -16.84
N LEU A 232 5.94 20.47 -16.32
CA LEU A 232 5.07 19.36 -16.77
C LEU A 232 3.59 19.58 -16.48
N MET A 233 3.28 20.51 -15.58
CA MET A 233 1.95 20.78 -15.04
C MET A 233 1.38 22.15 -15.46
N PHE A 234 1.95 22.76 -16.51
CA PHE A 234 1.50 24.07 -17.02
C PHE A 234 -0.03 24.13 -17.17
N PRO A 235 -0.70 25.20 -16.72
CA PRO A 235 -0.15 26.51 -16.31
C PRO A 235 0.42 26.57 -14.88
N THR A 236 0.38 25.49 -14.10
CA THR A 236 1.03 25.47 -12.79
C THR A 236 2.49 25.04 -12.94
N LEU A 237 3.41 25.89 -12.50
CA LEU A 237 4.83 25.55 -12.41
C LEU A 237 5.12 25.01 -11.02
N ILE A 238 6.02 24.04 -10.91
CA ILE A 238 6.46 23.52 -9.61
C ILE A 238 7.94 23.79 -9.48
N LEU A 239 8.30 24.64 -8.53
CA LEU A 239 9.67 25.00 -8.21
C LEU A 239 10.12 24.19 -7.00
N GLU A 240 11.12 23.34 -7.20
CA GLU A 240 11.82 22.63 -6.14
C GLU A 240 12.96 23.52 -5.63
N LEU A 241 13.01 23.67 -4.31
CA LEU A 241 14.01 24.43 -3.60
C LEU A 241 14.83 23.49 -2.73
N SER A 242 16.14 23.74 -2.65
CA SER A 242 17.06 23.04 -1.77
C SER A 242 17.79 24.04 -0.88
N HIS A 243 17.89 23.72 0.40
CA HIS A 243 18.67 24.48 1.36
C HIS A 243 20.05 23.86 1.56
N GLU A 244 21.05 24.68 1.92
CA GLU A 244 22.43 24.23 2.18
C GLU A 244 22.55 23.18 3.30
N ASN A 245 21.58 23.11 4.23
CA ASN A 245 21.52 22.10 5.28
C ASN A 245 20.88 20.76 4.85
N GLY A 246 20.45 20.64 3.58
CA GLY A 246 19.79 19.46 3.03
C GLY A 246 18.26 19.47 3.11
N GLU A 247 17.63 20.51 3.68
CA GLU A 247 16.17 20.67 3.62
C GLU A 247 15.71 20.94 2.18
N THR A 248 14.49 20.50 1.87
CA THR A 248 13.85 20.74 0.57
C THR A 248 12.50 21.42 0.77
N ALA A 249 12.13 22.32 -0.12
CA ALA A 249 10.83 22.96 -0.14
C ALA A 249 10.26 22.98 -1.57
N VAL A 250 8.94 23.17 -1.66
CA VAL A 250 8.20 23.12 -2.91
C VAL A 250 7.35 24.36 -3.01
N TRP A 251 7.51 25.10 -4.10
CA TRP A 251 6.68 26.24 -4.44
C TRP A 251 5.84 25.92 -5.66
N TYR A 252 4.54 26.14 -5.56
CA TYR A 252 3.62 26.09 -6.67
C TYR A 252 3.45 27.50 -7.20
N LEU A 253 3.76 27.70 -8.48
CA LEU A 253 3.64 28.99 -9.15
C LEU A 253 2.54 28.93 -10.21
N ASP A 254 1.90 30.06 -10.50
CA ASP A 254 1.10 30.20 -11.71
C ASP A 254 1.98 30.39 -12.96
N HIS A 255 1.35 30.55 -14.12
CA HIS A 255 2.05 30.75 -15.39
C HIS A 255 2.87 32.04 -15.47
N ASP A 256 2.55 33.05 -14.65
CA ASP A 256 3.30 34.30 -14.53
C ASP A 256 4.48 34.15 -13.55
N GLY A 257 4.69 32.96 -12.98
CA GLY A 257 5.71 32.69 -11.98
C GLY A 257 5.36 33.19 -10.57
N ARG A 258 4.12 33.60 -10.30
CA ARG A 258 3.70 34.04 -8.97
C ARG A 258 3.44 32.86 -8.05
N LEU A 259 3.91 32.95 -6.81
CA LEU A 259 3.66 31.93 -5.80
C LEU A 259 2.17 31.85 -5.46
N ILE A 260 1.57 30.69 -5.70
CA ILE A 260 0.17 30.37 -5.40
C ILE A 260 0.01 29.39 -4.23
N GLY A 261 1.10 28.77 -3.76
CA GLY A 261 1.12 27.97 -2.54
C GLY A 261 2.40 27.18 -2.35
N HIS A 262 2.53 26.54 -1.18
CA HIS A 262 3.69 25.73 -0.77
C HIS A 262 3.36 24.25 -0.58
N GLN A 263 2.07 23.90 -0.69
CA GLN A 263 1.54 22.54 -0.63
C GLN A 263 0.38 22.44 -1.62
N ALA A 264 0.25 21.30 -2.31
CA ALA A 264 -0.75 21.11 -3.35
C ALA A 264 -2.18 21.20 -2.81
N ASN A 265 -2.41 20.68 -1.60
CA ASN A 265 -3.72 20.69 -0.93
C ASN A 265 -4.13 22.09 -0.42
N ALA A 266 -3.17 22.99 -0.20
CA ALA A 266 -3.37 24.37 0.25
C ALA A 266 -3.61 25.35 -0.91
N LEU A 267 -3.54 24.89 -2.16
CA LEU A 267 -3.84 25.71 -3.33
C LEU A 267 -5.31 26.13 -3.36
N HIS A 268 -5.58 27.29 -3.96
CA HIS A 268 -6.94 27.72 -4.27
C HIS A 268 -7.70 26.59 -5.01
N PRO A 269 -8.98 26.31 -4.70
CA PRO A 269 -9.72 25.17 -5.26
C PRO A 269 -9.66 25.05 -6.79
N THR A 270 -9.68 26.17 -7.52
CA THR A 270 -9.51 26.21 -8.98
C THR A 270 -8.14 25.71 -9.44
N ALA A 271 -7.06 26.20 -8.82
CA ALA A 271 -5.69 25.78 -9.13
C ALA A 271 -5.48 24.32 -8.73
N ARG A 272 -6.00 23.93 -7.56
CA ARG A 272 -6.01 22.56 -7.05
C ARG A 272 -6.64 21.59 -8.04
N SER A 273 -7.86 21.89 -8.51
CA SER A 273 -8.61 21.07 -9.47
C SER A 273 -7.93 21.00 -10.84
N ARG A 274 -7.34 22.11 -11.29
CA ARG A 274 -6.57 22.17 -12.54
C ARG A 274 -5.32 21.30 -12.45
N LEU A 275 -4.54 21.42 -11.38
CA LEU A 275 -3.35 20.62 -11.15
C LEU A 275 -3.70 19.13 -11.04
N ALA A 276 -4.75 18.77 -10.30
CA ALA A 276 -5.22 17.39 -10.19
C ALA A 276 -5.57 16.77 -11.55
N ARG A 277 -6.28 17.52 -12.41
CA ARG A 277 -6.59 17.10 -13.79
C ARG A 277 -5.34 16.87 -14.64
N THR A 278 -4.28 17.66 -14.44
CA THR A 278 -3.01 17.50 -15.19
C THR A 278 -2.16 16.35 -14.65
N VAL A 279 -2.21 16.11 -13.35
CA VAL A 279 -1.44 15.06 -12.65
C VAL A 279 -2.03 13.67 -12.88
N ARG A 280 -3.36 13.52 -12.89
CA ARG A 280 -4.05 12.23 -13.05
C ARG A 280 -3.55 11.43 -14.29
N PRO A 281 -3.52 12.00 -15.50
CA PRO A 281 -3.01 11.28 -16.68
C PRO A 281 -1.54 10.83 -16.58
N LEU A 282 -0.74 11.45 -15.70
CA LEU A 282 0.64 11.00 -15.45
C LEU A 282 0.66 9.76 -14.58
N PHE A 283 -0.14 9.72 -13.52
CA PHE A 283 -0.26 8.52 -12.68
C PHE A 283 -0.94 7.37 -13.44
N ASP A 284 -1.96 7.64 -14.24
CA ASP A 284 -2.61 6.63 -15.09
C ASP A 284 -1.58 6.05 -16.08
N ARG A 285 -0.77 6.89 -16.73
CA ARG A 285 0.31 6.40 -17.60
C ARG A 285 1.43 5.68 -16.84
N LEU A 286 1.78 6.11 -15.63
CA LEU A 286 2.74 5.38 -14.79
C LEU A 286 2.21 4.00 -14.43
N TRP A 287 0.93 3.91 -14.08
CA TRP A 287 0.23 2.67 -13.80
C TRP A 287 0.30 1.74 -15.00
N ASP A 288 -0.15 2.21 -16.17
CA ASP A 288 -0.15 1.43 -17.40
C ASP A 288 1.26 0.97 -17.78
N THR A 289 2.22 1.90 -17.72
CA THR A 289 3.59 1.59 -18.11
C THR A 289 4.22 0.63 -17.10
N LEU A 290 4.30 0.99 -15.82
CA LEU A 290 5.08 0.23 -14.85
C LEU A 290 4.40 -1.08 -14.40
N LEU A 291 3.08 -1.15 -14.42
CA LEU A 291 2.33 -2.32 -13.96
C LEU A 291 1.80 -3.18 -15.11
N LEU A 292 1.12 -2.59 -16.10
CA LEU A 292 0.44 -3.37 -17.14
C LEU A 292 1.43 -3.84 -18.22
N GLN A 293 2.40 -3.03 -18.61
CA GLN A 293 3.30 -3.34 -19.73
C GLN A 293 4.56 -4.12 -19.30
N PRO A 294 5.00 -5.14 -20.07
CA PRO A 294 6.21 -5.92 -19.83
C PRO A 294 7.48 -5.25 -20.37
N ALA A 295 7.35 -4.33 -21.34
CA ALA A 295 8.47 -3.62 -21.97
C ALA A 295 8.15 -2.12 -22.02
N ASN A 296 8.84 -1.34 -21.18
CA ASN A 296 8.42 0.01 -20.84
C ASN A 296 9.27 1.07 -21.51
N ASP A 297 8.75 1.72 -22.54
CA ASP A 297 9.31 2.98 -23.00
C ASP A 297 8.66 4.09 -22.19
N LEU A 298 9.25 4.36 -21.01
CA LEU A 298 8.90 5.57 -20.26
C LEU A 298 9.08 6.76 -21.18
N THR A 299 7.97 7.45 -21.46
CA THR A 299 8.04 8.71 -22.21
C THR A 299 8.94 9.71 -21.47
N GLY A 300 9.58 10.63 -22.19
CA GLY A 300 10.40 11.67 -21.56
C GLY A 300 9.64 12.49 -20.52
N ARG A 301 8.30 12.57 -20.63
CA ARG A 301 7.43 13.19 -19.62
C ARG A 301 7.40 12.40 -18.31
N LEU A 302 7.24 11.08 -18.37
CA LEU A 302 7.24 10.22 -17.18
C LEU A 302 8.62 10.16 -16.52
N ILE A 303 9.70 10.10 -17.30
CA ILE A 303 11.07 10.15 -16.77
C ILE A 303 11.28 11.43 -15.96
N ARG A 304 10.87 12.59 -16.50
CA ARG A 304 10.95 13.88 -15.79
C ARG A 304 10.09 13.91 -14.53
N PHE A 305 8.89 13.35 -14.56
CA PHE A 305 8.03 13.25 -13.37
C PHE A 305 8.68 12.37 -12.27
N LEU A 306 9.20 11.21 -12.65
CA LEU A 306 9.93 10.30 -11.75
C LEU A 306 11.28 10.86 -11.29
N ALA A 307 11.80 11.91 -11.92
CA ALA A 307 13.02 12.60 -11.52
C ALA A 307 12.80 13.76 -10.52
N MET A 308 11.55 14.15 -10.24
CA MET A 308 11.23 15.18 -9.24
C MET A 308 11.65 14.76 -7.82
N ALA A 309 11.64 15.65 -6.83
CA ALA A 309 11.72 15.19 -5.44
C ALA A 309 10.53 14.29 -5.07
N GLU A 310 10.78 13.29 -4.21
CA GLU A 310 9.76 12.36 -3.73
C GLU A 310 8.62 13.07 -2.99
N VAL A 311 8.95 14.03 -2.12
CA VAL A 311 7.96 14.81 -1.38
C VAL A 311 6.97 15.51 -2.31
N ILE A 312 7.43 15.99 -3.48
CA ILE A 312 6.56 16.60 -4.48
C ILE A 312 5.64 15.56 -5.10
N ARG A 313 6.18 14.39 -5.51
CA ARG A 313 5.34 13.33 -6.10
C ARG A 313 4.26 12.85 -5.13
N LEU A 314 4.58 12.76 -3.84
CA LEU A 314 3.63 12.38 -2.80
C LEU A 314 2.57 13.45 -2.55
N ASP A 315 2.95 14.74 -2.56
CA ASP A 315 2.00 15.86 -2.46
C ASP A 315 1.04 15.90 -3.66
N LEU A 316 1.57 15.71 -4.88
CA LEU A 316 0.75 15.59 -6.10
C LEU A 316 -0.15 14.36 -6.11
N LEU A 317 0.30 13.25 -5.53
CA LEU A 317 -0.53 12.05 -5.37
C LEU A 317 -1.68 12.31 -4.38
N ALA A 318 -1.38 12.90 -3.22
CA ALA A 318 -2.39 13.25 -2.22
C ALA A 318 -3.47 14.15 -2.83
N LEU A 319 -3.05 15.20 -3.54
CA LEU A 319 -3.94 16.05 -4.32
C LEU A 319 -4.85 15.24 -5.27
N MET A 320 -4.28 14.31 -6.04
CA MET A 320 -5.04 13.48 -6.98
C MET A 320 -6.07 12.61 -6.25
N LEU A 321 -5.68 11.99 -5.14
CA LEU A 321 -6.56 11.14 -4.34
C LEU A 321 -7.71 11.95 -3.70
N ASP A 322 -7.41 13.11 -3.10
CA ASP A 322 -8.41 14.00 -2.51
C ASP A 322 -9.43 14.47 -3.56
N SER A 323 -8.97 14.79 -4.78
CA SER A 323 -9.86 15.19 -5.87
C SER A 323 -10.83 14.08 -6.30
N ARG A 324 -10.49 12.80 -6.10
CA ARG A 324 -11.41 11.69 -6.35
C ARG A 324 -12.54 11.68 -5.32
N ALA A 325 -12.21 11.95 -4.06
CA ALA A 325 -13.19 12.05 -2.99
C ALA A 325 -14.15 13.22 -3.22
N ASP A 326 -13.62 14.40 -3.59
CA ASP A 326 -14.41 15.60 -3.90
C ASP A 326 -15.39 15.39 -5.06
N LEU A 327 -14.99 14.59 -6.07
CA LEU A 327 -15.82 14.28 -7.23
C LEU A 327 -16.80 13.11 -6.99
N GLY A 328 -16.81 12.49 -5.82
CA GLY A 328 -17.59 11.28 -5.54
C GLY A 328 -17.11 10.05 -6.33
N ILE A 329 -15.88 10.08 -6.86
CA ILE A 329 -15.25 9.00 -7.66
C ILE A 329 -14.31 8.16 -6.78
N ALA A 330 -14.33 8.31 -5.46
CA ALA A 330 -13.67 7.37 -4.55
C ALA A 330 -14.44 6.05 -4.55
N VAL A 331 -14.27 5.27 -5.62
CA VAL A 331 -14.72 3.88 -5.67
C VAL A 331 -13.62 3.09 -4.97
N PRO A 332 -13.84 2.59 -3.74
CA PRO A 332 -12.88 1.69 -3.13
C PRO A 332 -12.63 0.51 -4.07
N THR A 333 -11.39 -0.01 -4.08
CA THR A 333 -11.03 -1.20 -4.85
C THR A 333 -12.13 -2.24 -4.74
N GLN A 334 -12.61 -2.71 -5.89
CA GLN A 334 -13.71 -3.65 -5.90
C GLN A 334 -13.21 -4.98 -5.34
N VAL A 335 -13.62 -5.30 -4.11
CA VAL A 335 -13.27 -6.58 -3.48
C VAL A 335 -14.38 -7.58 -3.74
N TRP A 336 -14.07 -8.57 -4.56
CA TRP A 336 -14.92 -9.70 -4.85
C TRP A 336 -14.43 -10.95 -4.10
N THR A 337 -15.38 -11.70 -3.55
CA THR A 337 -15.11 -12.94 -2.83
C THR A 337 -15.77 -14.10 -3.56
N LEU A 338 -14.95 -15.09 -3.90
CA LEU A 338 -15.33 -16.35 -4.55
C LEU A 338 -16.03 -17.27 -3.53
N THR A 339 -17.23 -16.93 -3.09
CA THR A 339 -18.04 -17.86 -2.29
C THR A 339 -18.75 -18.86 -3.21
N ASP A 340 -19.00 -20.08 -2.70
CA ASP A 340 -19.60 -21.20 -3.43
C ASP A 340 -21.03 -20.94 -3.97
N THR A 341 -21.64 -19.78 -3.68
CA THR A 341 -23.03 -19.45 -4.00
C THR A 341 -23.24 -18.64 -5.28
N LEU A 342 -22.17 -18.26 -5.99
CA LEU A 342 -22.34 -17.43 -7.18
C LEU A 342 -22.96 -18.21 -8.35
N PRO A 343 -23.91 -17.61 -9.09
CA PRO A 343 -24.43 -18.21 -10.31
C PRO A 343 -23.27 -18.48 -11.26
N ARG A 344 -23.07 -19.75 -11.63
CA ARG A 344 -21.98 -20.23 -12.51
C ARG A 344 -21.91 -19.55 -13.88
N ASN A 345 -22.87 -18.69 -14.20
CA ASN A 345 -23.07 -18.10 -15.51
C ASN A 345 -22.61 -16.64 -15.61
N LEU A 346 -22.19 -16.00 -14.50
CA LEU A 346 -21.64 -14.65 -14.52
C LEU A 346 -20.12 -14.73 -14.40
N GLY A 347 -19.45 -14.88 -15.54
CA GLY A 347 -18.01 -14.64 -15.64
C GLY A 347 -17.74 -13.15 -15.42
N TYR A 348 -16.66 -12.84 -14.70
CA TYR A 348 -16.30 -11.44 -14.41
C TYR A 348 -15.41 -10.91 -15.51
N ILE A 349 -15.75 -9.74 -16.02
CA ILE A 349 -15.00 -9.13 -17.10
C ILE A 349 -13.86 -8.31 -16.49
N VAL A 350 -12.63 -8.64 -16.87
CA VAL A 350 -11.43 -7.85 -16.58
C VAL A 350 -10.87 -7.26 -17.86
N GLU A 351 -10.29 -6.07 -17.76
CA GLU A 351 -9.63 -5.39 -18.87
C GLU A 351 -8.18 -5.89 -18.97
N THR A 352 -7.79 -6.22 -20.20
CA THR A 352 -6.45 -6.66 -20.59
C THR A 352 -5.57 -5.46 -20.89
N ARG A 353 -4.29 -5.69 -21.16
CA ARG A 353 -3.35 -4.61 -21.47
C ARG A 353 -3.69 -3.86 -22.75
N SER A 354 -4.28 -4.54 -23.73
CA SER A 354 -4.72 -3.95 -25.01
C SER A 354 -6.08 -3.25 -24.91
N GLY A 355 -6.69 -3.18 -23.73
CA GLY A 355 -8.05 -2.67 -23.54
C GLY A 355 -9.14 -3.67 -23.95
N ALA A 356 -8.77 -4.87 -24.40
CA ALA A 356 -9.73 -5.95 -24.63
C ALA A 356 -10.28 -6.47 -23.29
N VAL A 357 -11.45 -7.08 -23.33
CA VAL A 357 -12.13 -7.62 -22.15
C VAL A 357 -12.05 -9.14 -22.13
N VAL A 358 -11.68 -9.73 -20.99
CA VAL A 358 -11.61 -11.18 -20.79
C VAL A 358 -12.47 -11.58 -19.60
N ALA A 359 -13.23 -12.67 -19.74
CA ALA A 359 -14.03 -13.23 -18.67
C ALA A 359 -13.20 -14.18 -17.80
N LEU A 360 -13.17 -13.97 -16.49
CA LEU A 360 -12.60 -14.89 -15.52
C LEU A 360 -13.56 -16.09 -15.31
N ASP A 361 -13.04 -17.32 -15.32
CA ASP A 361 -13.79 -18.49 -14.85
C ASP A 361 -13.63 -18.57 -13.32
N PRO A 362 -14.73 -18.51 -12.54
CA PRO A 362 -14.64 -18.50 -11.07
C PRO A 362 -13.90 -19.71 -10.48
N ARG A 363 -13.93 -20.88 -11.13
CA ARG A 363 -13.23 -22.09 -10.66
C ARG A 363 -11.72 -21.94 -10.84
N HIS A 364 -11.30 -21.37 -11.97
CA HIS A 364 -9.89 -21.15 -12.26
C HIS A 364 -9.32 -20.00 -11.43
N ALA A 365 -10.08 -18.92 -11.25
CA ALA A 365 -9.73 -17.84 -10.31
C ALA A 365 -9.61 -18.36 -8.87
N LEU A 366 -10.52 -19.24 -8.42
CA LEU A 366 -10.46 -19.85 -7.09
C LEU A 366 -9.22 -20.74 -6.95
N ALA A 367 -8.95 -21.60 -7.95
CA ALA A 367 -7.76 -22.43 -7.95
C ALA A 367 -6.47 -21.59 -7.90
N ALA A 368 -6.45 -20.45 -8.58
CA ALA A 368 -5.35 -19.49 -8.53
C ALA A 368 -5.23 -18.79 -7.17
N CYS A 369 -6.33 -18.40 -6.52
CA CYS A 369 -6.31 -17.86 -5.15
C CYS A 369 -5.84 -18.89 -4.11
N LEU A 370 -6.18 -20.17 -4.31
CA LEU A 370 -5.82 -21.25 -3.38
C LEU A 370 -4.42 -21.82 -3.63
N ARG A 371 -3.76 -21.44 -4.73
CA ARG A 371 -2.38 -21.88 -5.02
C ARG A 371 -1.44 -21.30 -3.96
N SER A 372 -0.64 -22.18 -3.34
CA SER A 372 0.35 -21.77 -2.35
C SER A 372 1.51 -21.03 -3.01
N LEU A 373 1.61 -19.73 -2.73
CA LEU A 373 2.73 -18.90 -3.18
C LEU A 373 4.09 -19.44 -2.70
N GLN A 374 4.14 -19.97 -1.48
CA GLN A 374 5.39 -20.47 -0.91
C GLN A 374 5.86 -21.77 -1.55
N GLU A 375 4.95 -22.67 -1.92
CA GLU A 375 5.29 -23.85 -2.70
C GLU A 375 5.84 -23.46 -4.07
N ASN A 376 5.24 -22.46 -4.71
CA ASN A 376 5.72 -21.91 -5.97
C ASN A 376 7.12 -21.30 -5.85
N PHE A 377 7.47 -20.67 -4.73
CA PHE A 377 8.86 -20.23 -4.51
C PHE A 377 9.83 -21.41 -4.40
N ILE A 378 9.47 -22.45 -3.65
CA ILE A 378 10.30 -23.68 -3.53
C ILE A 378 10.49 -24.33 -4.91
N GLU A 379 9.42 -24.47 -5.69
CA GLU A 379 9.48 -24.94 -7.09
C GLU A 379 10.40 -24.05 -7.94
N LEU A 380 10.25 -22.71 -7.85
CA LEU A 380 11.12 -21.76 -8.57
C LEU A 380 12.61 -21.95 -8.23
N MET A 381 12.95 -22.22 -6.96
CA MET A 381 14.34 -22.47 -6.57
C MET A 381 14.84 -23.81 -7.06
N ILE A 382 14.03 -24.86 -7.03
CA ILE A 382 14.44 -26.21 -7.43
C ILE A 382 14.52 -26.32 -8.96
N ASP A 383 13.50 -25.85 -9.68
CA ASP A 383 13.36 -26.08 -11.12
C ASP A 383 13.81 -24.87 -11.96
N GLY A 384 14.00 -23.70 -11.34
CA GLY A 384 14.35 -22.46 -12.03
C GLY A 384 13.16 -21.74 -12.68
N GLU A 385 11.98 -22.38 -12.68
CA GLU A 385 10.72 -21.86 -13.17
C GLU A 385 9.60 -22.25 -12.19
N THR A 386 8.55 -21.44 -12.10
CA THR A 386 7.32 -21.79 -11.38
C THR A 386 6.11 -21.58 -12.27
N GLY A 387 5.03 -22.28 -11.93
CA GLY A 387 3.75 -22.15 -12.59
C GLY A 387 2.70 -21.45 -11.73
N TRP A 388 1.83 -20.67 -12.37
CA TRP A 388 0.60 -20.18 -11.74
C TRP A 388 -0.61 -20.48 -12.63
N PRO A 389 -1.69 -21.07 -12.13
CA PRO A 389 -2.85 -21.35 -12.95
C PRO A 389 -3.49 -20.03 -13.42
N SER A 390 -3.76 -19.93 -14.71
CA SER A 390 -4.49 -18.79 -15.27
C SER A 390 -5.88 -18.67 -14.65
N PRO A 391 -6.33 -17.48 -14.23
CA PRO A 391 -7.68 -17.29 -13.72
C PRO A 391 -8.76 -17.37 -14.83
N VAL A 392 -8.36 -17.49 -16.10
CA VAL A 392 -9.24 -17.56 -17.26
C VAL A 392 -9.52 -19.02 -17.65
N ASP A 393 -8.47 -19.84 -17.81
CA ASP A 393 -8.57 -21.20 -18.36
C ASP A 393 -7.87 -22.28 -17.52
N GLY A 394 -7.28 -21.91 -16.38
CA GLY A 394 -6.60 -22.81 -15.45
C GLY A 394 -5.27 -23.39 -15.94
N VAL A 395 -4.87 -23.10 -17.18
CA VAL A 395 -3.58 -23.57 -17.71
C VAL A 395 -2.45 -22.85 -16.99
N LEU A 396 -1.37 -23.59 -16.74
CA LEU A 396 -0.24 -23.11 -15.96
C LEU A 396 0.58 -22.08 -16.74
N ILE A 397 0.58 -20.85 -16.24
CA ILE A 397 1.42 -19.74 -16.71
C ILE A 397 2.80 -19.92 -16.09
N ARG A 398 3.83 -20.10 -16.93
CA ARG A 398 5.21 -20.08 -16.45
C ARG A 398 5.61 -18.64 -16.17
N THR A 399 6.07 -18.39 -14.95
CA THR A 399 6.46 -17.04 -14.51
C THR A 399 7.71 -17.12 -13.65
N ARG A 400 8.41 -15.99 -13.57
CA ARG A 400 9.58 -15.80 -12.69
C ARG A 400 9.29 -14.90 -11.49
N LEU A 401 8.01 -14.51 -11.32
CA LEU A 401 7.44 -13.69 -10.27
C LEU A 401 8.18 -12.35 -10.08
N GLU A 402 7.55 -11.25 -10.49
CA GLU A 402 8.13 -9.91 -10.31
C GLU A 402 7.48 -9.22 -9.11
N PRO A 403 8.21 -9.02 -8.01
CA PRO A 403 7.62 -8.51 -6.77
C PRO A 403 7.39 -7.00 -6.81
N LEU A 404 6.25 -6.58 -6.30
CA LEU A 404 5.99 -5.29 -5.69
C LEU A 404 6.03 -5.46 -4.18
N TYR A 405 6.87 -4.67 -3.50
CA TYR A 405 7.16 -4.81 -2.09
C TYR A 405 6.66 -3.58 -1.34
N PHE A 406 5.47 -3.65 -0.74
CA PHE A 406 4.86 -2.48 -0.11
C PHE A 406 5.38 -2.28 1.32
N ASP A 407 5.41 -3.36 2.10
CA ASP A 407 5.94 -3.39 3.46
C ASP A 407 6.38 -4.81 3.86
N HIS A 408 6.84 -5.00 5.10
CA HIS A 408 7.30 -6.30 5.61
C HIS A 408 6.26 -7.44 5.57
N LEU A 409 4.97 -7.13 5.44
CA LEU A 409 3.82 -8.03 5.51
C LEU A 409 2.96 -8.01 4.23
N CYS A 410 3.25 -7.13 3.26
CA CYS A 410 2.41 -6.91 2.09
C CYS A 410 3.24 -6.87 0.80
N PHE A 411 3.05 -7.89 -0.05
CA PHE A 411 3.72 -8.02 -1.33
C PHE A 411 2.68 -8.35 -2.41
N ALA A 412 2.97 -7.95 -3.64
CA ALA A 412 2.22 -8.37 -4.81
C ALA A 412 3.18 -8.89 -5.88
N TYR A 413 2.93 -10.06 -6.44
CA TYR A 413 3.78 -10.64 -7.47
C TYR A 413 3.08 -10.48 -8.81
N ARG A 414 3.70 -9.79 -9.77
CA ARG A 414 3.15 -9.62 -11.11
C ARG A 414 3.25 -10.91 -11.90
N LEU A 415 2.16 -11.25 -12.59
CA LEU A 415 2.08 -12.34 -13.56
C LEU A 415 1.48 -11.82 -14.85
N HIS A 416 1.91 -12.44 -15.95
CA HIS A 416 1.39 -12.15 -17.28
C HIS A 416 0.96 -13.46 -17.95
N ASP A 417 -0.31 -13.55 -18.33
CA ASP A 417 -0.81 -14.61 -19.21
C ASP A 417 -0.82 -14.10 -20.66
N PRO A 418 0.20 -14.45 -21.47
CA PRO A 418 0.30 -13.95 -22.84
C PRO A 418 -0.84 -14.46 -23.74
N ARG A 419 -1.54 -15.53 -23.36
CA ARG A 419 -2.59 -16.14 -24.18
C ARG A 419 -3.88 -15.33 -24.14
N HIS A 420 -4.07 -14.57 -23.06
CA HIS A 420 -5.23 -13.73 -22.82
C HIS A 420 -4.84 -12.24 -22.71
N ASP A 421 -3.58 -11.88 -23.02
CA ASP A 421 -3.00 -10.55 -22.80
C ASP A 421 -3.29 -9.97 -21.40
N LEU A 422 -3.34 -10.86 -20.40
CA LEU A 422 -3.82 -10.54 -19.07
C LEU A 422 -2.65 -10.31 -18.13
N THR A 423 -2.65 -9.17 -17.45
CA THR A 423 -1.73 -8.90 -16.33
C THR A 423 -2.53 -8.91 -15.03
N PHE A 424 -2.04 -9.65 -14.05
CA PHE A 424 -2.63 -9.69 -12.72
C PHE A 424 -1.53 -9.84 -11.67
N PHE A 425 -1.89 -9.57 -10.41
CA PHE A 425 -0.99 -9.69 -9.29
C PHE A 425 -1.49 -10.72 -8.30
N VAL A 426 -0.61 -11.59 -7.83
CA VAL A 426 -0.87 -12.42 -6.65
C VAL A 426 -0.50 -11.61 -5.43
N VAL A 427 -1.50 -11.23 -4.64
CA VAL A 427 -1.29 -10.44 -3.42
C VAL A 427 -1.08 -11.41 -2.26
N ALA A 428 0.03 -11.22 -1.54
CA ALA A 428 0.38 -11.95 -0.33
C ALA A 428 0.42 -10.97 0.83
N LEU A 429 -0.39 -11.26 1.86
CA LEU A 429 -0.54 -10.41 3.03
C LEU A 429 -0.28 -11.19 4.33
N GLU A 430 -0.14 -10.41 5.40
CA GLU A 430 -0.05 -10.85 6.79
C GLU A 430 1.22 -11.66 7.10
N TRP A 431 1.28 -12.05 8.36
CA TRP A 431 2.34 -12.81 8.97
C TRP A 431 2.56 -14.21 8.34
N HIS A 432 1.52 -14.77 7.71
CA HIS A 432 1.53 -16.12 7.15
C HIS A 432 1.94 -16.14 5.68
N PHE A 433 2.09 -14.97 5.08
CA PHE A 433 2.55 -14.79 3.72
C PHE A 433 1.92 -15.76 2.71
N ARG A 434 0.60 -15.93 2.84
CA ARG A 434 -0.20 -16.80 1.99
C ARG A 434 -0.81 -15.97 0.86
N THR A 435 -1.14 -16.64 -0.24
CA THR A 435 -1.97 -16.02 -1.28
C THR A 435 -3.27 -15.55 -0.66
N PHE A 436 -3.54 -14.27 -0.83
CA PHE A 436 -4.68 -13.62 -0.23
C PHE A 436 -5.75 -13.27 -1.26
N GLY A 437 -5.30 -12.85 -2.45
CA GLY A 437 -6.16 -12.63 -3.59
C GLY A 437 -5.39 -12.37 -4.88
N LEU A 438 -6.15 -12.22 -5.96
CA LEU A 438 -5.66 -11.83 -7.28
C LEU A 438 -6.13 -10.41 -7.57
N TYR A 439 -5.20 -9.50 -7.81
CA TYR A 439 -5.51 -8.13 -8.17
C TYR A 439 -5.37 -7.91 -9.68
N PHE A 440 -6.41 -7.37 -10.29
CA PHE A 440 -6.52 -7.08 -11.71
C PHE A 440 -6.44 -5.57 -11.93
N PRO A 441 -5.25 -5.05 -12.26
CA PRO A 441 -4.99 -3.60 -12.35
C PRO A 441 -5.77 -2.88 -13.45
N GLY A 442 -6.22 -3.58 -14.51
CA GLY A 442 -7.00 -2.97 -15.59
C GLY A 442 -8.41 -2.54 -15.16
N THR A 443 -9.01 -3.27 -14.22
CA THR A 443 -10.38 -3.00 -13.73
C THR A 443 -10.46 -2.63 -12.26
N ASP A 444 -9.31 -2.49 -11.58
CA ASP A 444 -9.26 -2.29 -10.13
C ASP A 444 -10.13 -3.31 -9.36
N LEU A 445 -9.96 -4.57 -9.74
CA LEU A 445 -10.69 -5.69 -9.17
C LEU A 445 -9.74 -6.55 -8.33
N LEU A 446 -10.05 -6.73 -7.05
CA LEU A 446 -9.40 -7.72 -6.20
C LEU A 446 -10.32 -8.91 -5.98
N VAL A 447 -9.85 -10.11 -6.34
CA VAL A 447 -10.58 -11.37 -6.18
C VAL A 447 -9.97 -12.17 -5.04
N THR A 448 -10.80 -12.61 -4.08
CA THR A 448 -10.40 -13.34 -2.87
C THR A 448 -11.09 -14.70 -2.80
N ALA A 449 -10.46 -15.70 -2.16
CA ALA A 449 -11.01 -17.05 -2.06
C ALA A 449 -12.17 -17.18 -1.06
N ASP A 450 -12.20 -16.36 -0.02
CA ASP A 450 -13.15 -16.48 1.08
C ASP A 450 -13.45 -15.14 1.77
N GLU A 451 -14.59 -15.05 2.47
CA GLU A 451 -15.08 -13.80 3.05
C GLU A 451 -14.18 -13.27 4.17
N ALA A 452 -13.52 -14.15 4.92
CA ALA A 452 -12.57 -13.73 5.95
C ALA A 452 -11.33 -13.09 5.32
N SER A 453 -10.87 -13.60 4.18
CA SER A 453 -9.82 -13.00 3.37
C SER A 453 -10.30 -11.68 2.75
N GLY A 454 -11.53 -11.62 2.21
CA GLY A 454 -12.12 -10.37 1.72
C GLY A 454 -12.24 -9.27 2.79
N THR A 455 -12.74 -9.61 3.96
CA THR A 455 -12.89 -8.70 5.11
C THR A 455 -11.54 -8.20 5.60
N ARG A 456 -10.57 -9.11 5.77
CA ARG A 456 -9.20 -8.72 6.10
C ARG A 456 -8.58 -7.87 5.00
N THR A 457 -8.89 -8.11 3.73
CA THR A 457 -8.36 -7.26 2.66
C THR A 457 -8.88 -5.86 2.78
N ARG A 458 -10.19 -5.72 3.02
CA ARG A 458 -10.78 -4.41 3.25
C ARG A 458 -10.11 -3.76 4.45
N HIS A 459 -9.71 -4.49 5.48
CA HIS A 459 -9.00 -3.91 6.63
C HIS A 459 -7.54 -3.51 6.32
N TYR A 460 -6.74 -4.40 5.73
CA TYR A 460 -5.31 -4.18 5.48
C TYR A 460 -5.04 -3.35 4.22
N CYS A 461 -5.97 -3.35 3.27
CA CYS A 461 -5.88 -2.70 1.98
C CYS A 461 -7.15 -1.90 1.70
N LEU A 462 -7.61 -1.12 2.70
CA LEU A 462 -8.75 -0.20 2.58
C LEU A 462 -8.72 0.59 1.26
N ASP A 463 -7.51 0.92 0.78
CA ASP A 463 -7.26 1.47 -0.56
C ASP A 463 -5.99 0.85 -1.18
N PHE A 464 -6.12 -0.37 -1.72
CA PHE A 464 -5.02 -1.09 -2.37
C PHE A 464 -4.46 -0.31 -3.57
N VAL A 465 -5.33 0.39 -4.32
CA VAL A 465 -4.91 1.28 -5.42
C VAL A 465 -4.07 2.43 -4.92
N ALA A 466 -4.50 3.15 -3.88
CA ALA A 466 -3.71 4.25 -3.34
C ALA A 466 -2.38 3.75 -2.77
N MET A 467 -2.34 2.55 -2.18
CA MET A 467 -1.09 1.92 -1.76
C MET A 467 -0.15 1.68 -2.95
N ILE A 468 -0.64 1.12 -4.07
CA ILE A 468 0.17 0.94 -5.28
C ILE A 468 0.58 2.29 -5.88
N GLN A 469 -0.33 3.27 -5.96
CA GLN A 469 -0.01 4.58 -6.52
C GLN A 469 1.05 5.31 -5.68
N ARG A 470 0.96 5.20 -4.34
CA ARG A 470 2.00 5.69 -3.42
C ARG A 470 3.31 4.96 -3.67
N HIS A 471 3.26 3.64 -3.84
CA HIS A 471 4.43 2.84 -4.16
C HIS A 471 5.09 3.26 -5.46
N LEU A 472 4.32 3.52 -6.52
CA LEU A 472 4.81 4.04 -7.79
C LEU A 472 5.36 5.46 -7.67
N ALA A 473 4.75 6.32 -6.84
CA ALA A 473 5.26 7.65 -6.56
C ALA A 473 6.64 7.61 -5.88
N VAL A 474 6.86 6.68 -4.94
CA VAL A 474 8.12 6.58 -4.20
C VAL A 474 9.19 5.82 -5.00
N TYR A 475 8.82 4.70 -5.60
CA TYR A 475 9.74 3.71 -6.17
C TYR A 475 9.69 3.58 -7.69
N GLY A 476 8.81 4.30 -8.39
CA GLY A 476 8.61 4.17 -9.84
C GLY A 476 9.89 4.36 -10.66
N GLN A 477 10.79 5.25 -10.22
CA GLN A 477 12.09 5.43 -10.86
C GLN A 477 12.98 4.18 -10.71
N SER A 478 13.06 3.63 -9.50
CA SER A 478 13.82 2.42 -9.18
C SER A 478 13.29 1.21 -9.97
N ILE A 479 11.96 1.06 -10.03
CA ILE A 479 11.26 0.03 -10.82
C ILE A 479 11.65 0.15 -12.29
N ALA A 480 11.59 1.36 -12.85
CA ALA A 480 11.95 1.60 -14.24
C ALA A 480 13.42 1.30 -14.54
N ILE A 481 14.35 1.65 -13.64
CA ILE A 481 15.78 1.32 -13.75
C ILE A 481 15.96 -0.20 -13.78
N GLY A 482 15.31 -0.93 -12.87
CA GLY A 482 15.33 -2.39 -12.83
C GLY A 482 14.83 -3.02 -14.13
N GLN A 483 13.69 -2.56 -14.61
CA GLN A 483 13.07 -3.03 -15.86
C GLN A 483 13.92 -2.70 -17.09
N ALA A 484 14.62 -1.56 -17.11
CA ALA A 484 15.55 -1.22 -18.18
C ALA A 484 16.78 -2.14 -18.17
N ARG A 485 17.34 -2.43 -16.99
CA ARG A 485 18.49 -3.35 -16.83
C ARG A 485 18.15 -4.78 -17.25
N ALA A 486 16.99 -5.28 -16.85
CA ALA A 486 16.51 -6.60 -17.24
C ALA A 486 16.47 -6.75 -18.78
N ARG A 487 16.08 -5.69 -19.50
CA ARG A 487 16.11 -5.68 -20.98
C ARG A 487 17.53 -5.70 -21.54
N THR A 488 18.44 -4.89 -21.00
CA THR A 488 19.81 -4.80 -21.54
C THR A 488 20.62 -6.09 -21.38
N HIS A 489 20.31 -6.90 -20.37
CA HIS A 489 21.03 -8.16 -20.13
C HIS A 489 20.38 -9.38 -20.79
N GLY A 490 19.34 -9.18 -21.62
CA GLY A 490 18.54 -10.25 -22.22
C GLY A 490 17.65 -10.97 -21.20
N ASP A 491 16.70 -11.77 -21.69
CA ASP A 491 15.66 -12.49 -20.92
C ASP A 491 16.20 -13.51 -19.88
N GLY A 492 17.48 -13.45 -19.48
CA GLY A 492 18.13 -14.42 -18.61
C GLY A 492 18.74 -13.88 -17.32
N VAL A 493 19.11 -12.60 -17.22
CA VAL A 493 19.81 -12.09 -16.03
C VAL A 493 18.83 -11.41 -15.09
N HIS A 494 18.05 -12.21 -14.38
CA HIS A 494 17.34 -11.73 -13.20
C HIS A 494 18.32 -11.59 -12.04
N GLY A 495 18.05 -10.63 -11.16
CA GLY A 495 18.78 -10.54 -9.91
C GLY A 495 18.60 -11.79 -9.04
N PRO A 496 19.41 -11.92 -7.99
CA PRO A 496 19.36 -13.05 -7.07
C PRO A 496 17.98 -13.16 -6.43
N LEU A 497 17.59 -14.39 -6.07
CA LEU A 497 16.48 -14.65 -5.17
C LEU A 497 16.92 -14.37 -3.73
N VAL A 498 16.12 -13.61 -3.00
CA VAL A 498 16.39 -13.21 -1.61
C VAL A 498 15.18 -13.56 -0.75
N GLN A 499 15.38 -14.39 0.28
CA GLN A 499 14.46 -14.59 1.39
C GLN A 499 14.59 -13.42 2.36
N ALA A 500 13.54 -12.63 2.53
CA ALA A 500 13.54 -11.48 3.43
C ALA A 500 12.94 -11.81 4.80
N PHE A 501 13.68 -11.47 5.86
CA PHE A 501 13.22 -11.56 7.25
C PHE A 501 12.41 -10.31 7.63
N ARG A 502 11.65 -10.37 8.74
CA ARG A 502 10.98 -9.16 9.23
C ARG A 502 11.97 -8.19 9.88
N GLY A 503 11.69 -6.89 9.76
CA GLY A 503 12.39 -5.81 10.46
C GLY A 503 11.47 -5.07 11.43
N GLU A 504 11.97 -4.00 12.05
CA GLU A 504 11.17 -3.10 12.89
C GLU A 504 10.11 -2.36 12.05
N PRO A 505 8.93 -2.02 12.60
CA PRO A 505 8.45 -2.22 13.97
C PRO A 505 7.81 -3.60 14.22
N THR A 506 7.88 -4.50 13.23
CA THR A 506 7.16 -5.79 13.25
C THR A 506 7.96 -6.95 13.84
N LEU A 507 9.17 -6.65 14.28
CA LEU A 507 10.11 -7.59 14.84
C LEU A 507 9.62 -8.03 16.23
N HIS A 508 9.31 -9.32 16.38
CA HIS A 508 8.77 -9.87 17.61
C HIS A 508 9.23 -11.32 17.78
N ILE A 509 9.69 -11.69 18.99
CA ILE A 509 10.36 -12.97 19.28
C ILE A 509 9.57 -14.19 18.79
N GLY A 510 8.28 -14.22 19.12
CA GLY A 510 7.44 -15.33 18.70
C GLY A 510 7.23 -15.39 17.19
N HIS A 511 7.13 -14.23 16.55
CA HIS A 511 6.85 -14.10 15.14
C HIS A 511 8.08 -14.44 14.27
N TYR A 512 9.26 -14.03 14.73
CA TYR A 512 10.53 -14.42 14.13
C TYR A 512 10.74 -15.94 14.18
N LEU A 513 10.49 -16.58 15.33
CA LEU A 513 10.57 -18.04 15.45
C LEU A 513 9.49 -18.74 14.62
N TRP A 514 8.22 -18.44 14.90
CA TRP A 514 7.08 -19.19 14.43
C TRP A 514 6.91 -19.14 12.92
N GLN A 515 7.27 -18.02 12.29
CA GLN A 515 7.03 -17.80 10.88
C GLN A 515 8.32 -17.77 10.08
N ASP A 516 9.29 -16.93 10.48
CA ASP A 516 10.47 -16.75 9.65
C ASP A 516 11.43 -17.95 9.78
N LEU A 517 11.75 -18.40 11.00
CA LEU A 517 12.66 -19.53 11.19
C LEU A 517 12.03 -20.87 10.76
N THR A 518 10.73 -21.09 10.96
CA THR A 518 10.05 -22.29 10.44
C THR A 518 9.97 -22.29 8.91
N GLY A 519 9.78 -21.11 8.29
CA GLY A 519 9.86 -20.95 6.84
C GLY A 519 11.26 -21.24 6.31
N LEU A 520 12.29 -20.83 7.06
CA LEU A 520 13.67 -21.10 6.71
C LEU A 520 14.05 -22.58 6.87
N ASP A 521 13.56 -23.25 7.92
CA ASP A 521 13.77 -24.70 8.11
C ASP A 521 13.20 -25.50 6.94
N GLU A 522 11.98 -25.16 6.52
CA GLU A 522 11.34 -25.75 5.34
C GLU A 522 12.18 -25.56 4.07
N LEU A 523 12.71 -24.35 3.88
CA LEU A 523 13.60 -24.02 2.76
C LEU A 523 14.84 -24.91 2.75
N VAL A 524 15.58 -24.95 3.87
CA VAL A 524 16.83 -25.70 4.02
C VAL A 524 16.59 -27.21 3.83
N ARG A 525 15.44 -27.72 4.28
CA ARG A 525 15.08 -29.14 4.17
C ARG A 525 14.75 -29.57 2.73
N ARG A 526 14.14 -28.69 1.93
CA ARG A 526 13.57 -29.05 0.62
C ARG A 526 14.40 -28.57 -0.57
N VAL A 527 15.15 -27.48 -0.41
CA VAL A 527 15.93 -26.88 -1.50
C VAL A 527 17.38 -27.34 -1.38
N PRO A 528 17.99 -27.88 -2.46
CA PRO A 528 19.41 -28.23 -2.45
C PRO A 528 20.28 -27.03 -2.05
N VAL A 529 21.30 -27.24 -1.21
CA VAL A 529 22.15 -26.18 -0.64
C VAL A 529 22.68 -25.19 -1.68
N GLN A 530 23.08 -25.68 -2.86
CA GLN A 530 23.59 -24.87 -3.96
C GLN A 530 22.54 -23.94 -4.59
N LYS A 531 21.25 -24.26 -4.42
CA LYS A 531 20.09 -23.52 -4.92
C LYS A 531 19.40 -22.67 -3.83
N LEU A 532 19.88 -22.71 -2.58
CA LEU A 532 19.33 -21.88 -1.51
C LEU A 532 19.47 -20.38 -1.86
N PRO A 533 18.47 -19.56 -1.52
CA PRO A 533 18.49 -18.14 -1.81
C PRO A 533 19.50 -17.43 -0.90
N HIS A 534 19.78 -16.16 -1.20
CA HIS A 534 20.35 -15.28 -0.19
C HIS A 534 19.30 -14.98 0.89
N CYS A 535 19.73 -14.75 2.12
CA CYS A 535 18.86 -14.37 3.22
C CYS A 535 19.16 -12.93 3.61
N LEU A 536 18.17 -12.04 3.54
CA LEU A 536 18.34 -10.66 3.95
C LEU A 536 17.75 -10.42 5.34
N VAL A 537 18.61 -9.92 6.23
CA VAL A 537 18.24 -9.45 7.56
C VAL A 537 18.17 -7.92 7.51
N PHE A 538 16.96 -7.37 7.61
CA PHE A 538 16.77 -5.93 7.81
C PHE A 538 17.20 -5.53 9.22
N ASP A 539 17.60 -4.26 9.37
CA ASP A 539 17.92 -3.67 10.67
C ASP A 539 18.92 -4.52 11.47
N SER A 540 19.95 -5.07 10.82
CA SER A 540 20.89 -5.97 11.49
C SER A 540 21.60 -5.33 12.70
N HIS A 541 21.81 -4.00 12.67
CA HIS A 541 22.29 -3.22 13.81
C HIS A 541 21.33 -3.18 15.01
N MET A 542 20.05 -3.44 14.79
CA MET A 542 19.01 -3.57 15.83
C MET A 542 18.84 -5.03 16.29
N GLN A 543 19.74 -5.92 15.89
CA GLN A 543 19.80 -7.31 16.36
C GLN A 543 18.52 -8.10 16.03
N ALA A 544 18.05 -7.96 14.78
CA ALA A 544 16.87 -8.67 14.27
C ALA A 544 16.96 -10.22 14.38
N GLU A 545 18.16 -10.76 14.55
CA GLU A 545 18.43 -12.19 14.73
C GLU A 545 18.32 -12.62 16.20
N MET A 546 17.09 -12.67 16.74
CA MET A 546 16.86 -12.79 18.20
C MET A 546 17.42 -14.06 18.86
N TYR A 547 17.51 -15.15 18.10
CA TYR A 547 17.97 -16.46 18.57
C TYR A 547 19.43 -16.76 18.20
N GLY A 548 20.14 -15.77 17.64
CA GLY A 548 21.50 -15.89 17.16
C GLY A 548 21.58 -15.81 15.62
N PRO A 549 22.80 -15.67 15.08
CA PRO A 549 23.02 -15.54 13.64
C PRO A 549 22.39 -16.68 12.83
N ILE A 550 21.64 -16.35 11.78
CA ILE A 550 20.92 -17.31 10.93
C ILE A 550 21.85 -18.35 10.30
N ASP A 551 23.03 -17.95 9.87
CA ASP A 551 24.07 -18.83 9.32
C ASP A 551 24.74 -19.73 10.37
N ARG A 552 24.56 -19.47 11.68
CA ARG A 552 24.92 -20.42 12.74
C ARG A 552 23.79 -21.41 13.03
N ILE A 553 22.54 -20.93 13.01
CA ILE A 553 21.36 -21.79 13.18
C ILE A 553 21.22 -22.74 11.98
N TYR A 554 21.50 -22.25 10.77
CA TYR A 554 21.44 -23.00 9.52
C TYR A 554 22.77 -22.85 8.76
N PRO A 555 23.79 -23.67 9.08
CA PRO A 555 25.10 -23.63 8.43
C PRO A 555 25.06 -23.79 6.90
N GLN A 556 23.99 -24.36 6.35
CA GLN A 556 23.73 -24.46 4.91
C GLN A 556 23.64 -23.09 4.21
N LEU A 557 23.45 -22.01 4.98
CA LEU A 557 23.35 -20.62 4.51
C LEU A 557 24.65 -19.82 4.72
N GLU A 558 25.75 -20.46 5.11
CA GLU A 558 27.04 -19.80 5.26
C GLU A 558 27.43 -19.05 3.96
N GLY A 559 27.81 -17.78 4.09
CA GLY A 559 28.12 -16.90 2.96
C GLY A 559 26.89 -16.42 2.15
N ARG A 560 25.66 -16.79 2.54
CA ARG A 560 24.42 -16.37 1.87
C ARG A 560 23.58 -15.37 2.67
N VAL A 561 23.93 -15.13 3.94
CA VAL A 561 23.23 -14.15 4.79
C VAL A 561 23.78 -12.74 4.55
N ILE A 562 22.91 -11.86 4.08
CA ILE A 562 23.16 -10.45 3.83
C ILE A 562 22.62 -9.67 5.04
N ARG A 563 23.54 -9.11 5.84
CA ARG A 563 23.23 -8.22 6.96
C ARG A 563 23.44 -6.78 6.52
N ARG A 564 22.37 -6.00 6.40
CA ARG A 564 22.45 -4.60 5.95
C ARG A 564 21.97 -3.65 7.04
N ASN A 565 22.80 -2.64 7.30
CA ASN A 565 22.45 -1.49 8.10
C ASN A 565 21.88 -0.38 7.20
N SER A 566 20.86 -0.72 6.42
CA SER A 566 20.15 0.23 5.57
C SER A 566 18.69 0.31 5.99
N SER A 567 18.10 1.49 5.86
CA SER A 567 16.66 1.64 6.06
C SER A 567 15.89 0.69 5.15
N PHE A 568 14.67 0.40 5.57
CA PHE A 568 13.72 -0.37 4.79
C PHE A 568 13.61 0.17 3.35
N ASP A 569 13.31 1.46 3.21
CA ASP A 569 13.15 2.15 1.91
C ASP A 569 14.39 2.04 1.01
N HIS A 570 15.59 2.19 1.58
CA HIS A 570 16.83 2.05 0.80
C HIS A 570 16.97 0.63 0.24
N SER A 571 16.57 -0.36 1.02
CA SER A 571 16.60 -1.76 0.61
C SER A 571 15.61 -2.01 -0.54
N ILE A 572 14.39 -1.46 -0.45
CA ILE A 572 13.38 -1.56 -1.54
C ILE A 572 13.92 -0.98 -2.85
N ARG A 573 14.49 0.23 -2.82
CA ARG A 573 15.09 0.86 -4.01
C ARG A 573 16.15 -0.03 -4.61
N THR A 574 17.05 -0.54 -3.76
CA THR A 574 18.11 -1.43 -4.20
C THR A 574 17.56 -2.70 -4.85
N PHE A 575 16.47 -3.29 -4.32
CA PHE A 575 15.90 -4.48 -4.93
C PHE A 575 15.40 -4.21 -6.34
N TYR A 576 14.67 -3.11 -6.52
CA TYR A 576 14.18 -2.73 -7.84
C TYR A 576 15.32 -2.44 -8.81
N GLU A 577 16.27 -1.58 -8.41
CA GLU A 577 17.37 -1.18 -9.28
C GLU A 577 18.25 -2.37 -9.69
N THR A 578 18.45 -3.34 -8.81
CA THR A 578 19.27 -4.54 -9.08
C THR A 578 18.47 -5.69 -9.70
N GLY A 579 17.15 -5.55 -9.84
CA GLY A 579 16.27 -6.64 -10.24
C GLY A 579 16.27 -7.82 -9.26
N THR A 580 16.61 -7.59 -7.99
CA THR A 580 16.58 -8.60 -6.93
C THR A 580 15.14 -9.06 -6.72
N ARG A 581 14.94 -10.37 -6.66
CA ARG A 581 13.62 -10.97 -6.47
C ARG A 581 13.45 -11.35 -5.01
N VAL A 582 12.68 -10.54 -4.29
CA VAL A 582 12.39 -10.77 -2.87
C VAL A 582 11.22 -11.72 -2.70
N MET A 583 11.41 -12.74 -1.88
CA MET A 583 10.39 -13.67 -1.46
C MET A 583 10.36 -13.78 0.06
N LYS A 584 9.23 -14.24 0.56
CA LYS A 584 9.06 -14.54 1.99
C LYS A 584 8.37 -15.88 2.11
N ILE A 585 9.10 -16.87 2.60
CA ILE A 585 8.56 -18.17 2.97
C ILE A 585 8.39 -18.18 4.49
N THR A 586 7.20 -18.55 4.95
CA THR A 586 6.87 -18.63 6.38
C THR A 586 6.01 -19.86 6.66
N ARG A 587 6.17 -20.52 7.80
CA ARG A 587 5.23 -21.59 8.18
C ARG A 587 4.41 -21.19 9.41
N MET A 588 3.37 -21.97 9.62
CA MET A 588 2.41 -21.80 10.72
C MET A 588 2.44 -22.94 11.71
N VAL A 589 3.32 -23.90 11.48
CA VAL A 589 3.61 -25.00 12.39
C VAL A 589 5.07 -24.84 12.80
N VAL A 590 5.31 -24.69 14.10
CA VAL A 590 6.64 -24.79 14.69
C VAL A 590 7.04 -26.25 14.67
N VAL A 591 7.92 -26.59 13.74
CA VAL A 591 8.51 -27.91 13.62
C VAL A 591 9.63 -28.09 14.65
N ARG A 592 9.80 -29.31 15.14
CA ARG A 592 10.76 -29.62 16.22
C ARG A 592 12.20 -29.28 15.83
N SER A 593 12.55 -29.49 14.56
CA SER A 593 13.88 -29.19 13.99
C SER A 593 14.32 -27.75 14.21
N VAL A 594 13.40 -26.78 14.20
CA VAL A 594 13.74 -25.35 14.43
C VAL A 594 14.30 -25.16 15.84
N GLY A 595 13.68 -25.76 16.86
CA GLY A 595 14.17 -25.69 18.23
C GLY A 595 15.52 -26.39 18.39
N GLU A 596 15.70 -27.54 17.73
CA GLU A 596 16.95 -28.30 17.72
C GLU A 596 18.10 -27.50 17.08
N HIS A 597 17.88 -26.91 15.90
CA HIS A 597 18.87 -26.06 15.24
C HIS A 597 19.28 -24.84 16.08
N VAL A 598 18.31 -24.19 16.75
CA VAL A 598 18.63 -23.07 17.65
C VAL A 598 19.47 -23.55 18.84
N MET A 599 19.08 -24.65 19.48
CA MET A 599 19.82 -25.19 20.63
C MET A 599 21.21 -25.70 20.24
N ASP A 600 21.36 -26.31 19.07
CA ASP A 600 22.65 -26.76 18.54
C ASP A 600 23.57 -25.58 18.24
N ALA A 601 23.04 -24.50 17.65
CA ALA A 601 23.81 -23.27 17.44
C ALA A 601 24.29 -22.65 18.75
N ILE A 602 23.46 -22.67 19.80
CA ILE A 602 23.83 -22.19 21.14
C ILE A 602 24.92 -23.06 21.77
N ARG A 603 24.76 -24.40 21.74
CA ARG A 603 25.70 -25.35 22.34
C ARG A 603 27.06 -25.35 21.67
N ASN A 604 27.09 -25.11 20.36
CA ASN A 604 28.32 -25.06 19.58
C ASN A 604 28.99 -23.67 19.60
N ASP A 605 28.36 -22.66 20.21
CA ASP A 605 28.95 -21.34 20.37
C ASP A 605 29.85 -21.32 21.63
N PRO A 606 31.17 -21.06 21.48
CA PRO A 606 32.09 -20.98 22.60
C PRO A 606 31.68 -19.96 23.67
N ALA A 607 30.91 -18.93 23.30
CA ALA A 607 30.42 -17.92 24.25
C ALA A 607 29.50 -18.51 25.33
N TRP A 608 28.90 -19.67 25.09
CA TRP A 608 27.91 -20.28 25.99
C TRP A 608 28.32 -21.64 26.55
N THR A 609 29.56 -22.09 26.31
CA THR A 609 30.02 -23.42 26.74
C THR A 609 29.93 -23.61 28.25
N ASP A 610 30.40 -22.65 29.03
CA ASP A 610 30.41 -22.73 30.50
C ASP A 610 28.97 -22.73 31.07
N GLU A 611 28.09 -21.87 30.53
CA GLU A 611 26.69 -21.80 30.95
C GLU A 611 25.94 -23.10 30.61
N CYS A 612 26.20 -23.70 29.44
CA CYS A 612 25.65 -25.01 29.07
C CYS A 612 26.14 -26.10 30.04
N ALA A 613 27.45 -26.17 30.30
CA ALA A 613 28.02 -27.17 31.19
C ALA A 613 27.48 -27.05 32.62
N GLU A 614 27.30 -25.82 33.11
CA GLU A 614 26.70 -25.56 34.42
C GLU A 614 25.23 -26.00 34.48
N ALA A 615 24.41 -25.59 33.52
CA ALA A 615 23.00 -25.96 33.48
C ALA A 615 22.81 -27.48 33.35
N ASP A 616 23.68 -28.14 32.59
CA ASP A 616 23.71 -29.59 32.42
C ASP A 616 24.04 -30.30 33.73
N ALA A 617 25.09 -29.87 34.44
CA ALA A 617 25.47 -30.44 35.73
C ALA A 617 24.35 -30.30 36.77
N ILE A 618 23.72 -29.13 36.84
CA ILE A 618 22.64 -28.85 37.79
C ILE A 618 21.36 -29.62 37.46
N GLY A 619 20.96 -29.66 36.18
CA GLY A 619 19.75 -30.35 35.76
C GLY A 619 19.79 -31.87 35.97
N LEU A 620 20.98 -32.45 36.18
CA LEU A 620 21.14 -33.86 36.55
C LEU A 620 20.94 -34.11 38.05
N GLU A 621 21.22 -33.12 38.91
CA GLU A 621 21.23 -33.29 40.36
C GLU A 621 19.99 -32.70 41.03
N MET A 622 19.40 -31.66 40.45
CA MET A 622 18.36 -30.85 41.07
C MET A 622 17.20 -30.58 40.10
N PRO A 623 15.96 -30.51 40.60
CA PRO A 623 14.84 -29.96 39.84
C PRO A 623 15.10 -28.49 39.50
N VAL A 624 14.96 -28.12 38.24
CA VAL A 624 15.02 -26.77 37.69
C VAL A 624 13.60 -26.31 37.35
N ILE A 625 13.09 -25.30 38.04
CA ILE A 625 11.75 -24.77 37.80
C ILE A 625 11.85 -23.36 37.22
N LEU A 626 11.19 -23.13 36.08
CA LEU A 626 11.19 -21.82 35.44
C LEU A 626 9.96 -21.00 35.85
N ILE A 627 10.18 -19.75 36.24
CA ILE A 627 9.14 -18.75 36.48
C ILE A 627 9.32 -17.66 35.43
N GLY A 628 8.32 -17.54 34.55
CA GLY A 628 8.29 -16.50 33.52
C GLY A 628 7.61 -15.24 34.02
N LEU A 629 8.20 -14.09 33.76
CA LEU A 629 7.64 -12.78 34.02
C LEU A 629 6.97 -12.19 32.77
N ARG A 630 6.04 -11.29 33.05
CA ARG A 630 5.39 -10.42 32.07
C ARG A 630 4.96 -9.18 32.82
N VAL A 631 5.25 -8.00 32.28
CA VAL A 631 4.85 -6.72 32.87
C VAL A 631 4.04 -5.86 31.88
N GLY A 632 3.34 -4.86 32.41
CA GLY A 632 2.63 -3.82 31.65
C GLY A 632 1.22 -4.16 31.18
N ASN A 633 0.92 -5.41 30.82
CA ASN A 633 -0.44 -5.89 30.55
C ASN A 633 -0.53 -7.40 30.71
N ARG A 634 -1.73 -7.93 30.97
CA ARG A 634 -1.93 -9.38 31.26
C ARG A 634 -0.95 -9.88 32.31
N THR A 635 -0.76 -9.06 33.33
CA THR A 635 0.20 -9.26 34.42
C THR A 635 -0.55 -9.49 35.72
N ILE A 636 0.05 -10.27 36.62
CA ILE A 636 -0.45 -10.40 38.00
C ILE A 636 -0.18 -9.09 38.74
N GLU A 637 -1.16 -8.47 39.39
CA GLU A 637 -0.97 -7.14 40.01
C GLU A 637 0.19 -7.07 41.02
N ASP A 638 0.28 -8.06 41.92
CA ASP A 638 1.41 -8.24 42.85
C ASP A 638 2.32 -9.38 42.36
N GLN A 639 2.90 -9.22 41.17
CA GLN A 639 3.72 -10.28 40.57
C GLN A 639 4.92 -10.67 41.45
N ALA A 640 5.58 -9.70 42.11
CA ALA A 640 6.72 -9.97 42.99
C ALA A 640 6.33 -10.79 44.23
N GLY A 641 5.23 -10.41 44.91
CA GLY A 641 4.74 -11.14 46.07
C GLY A 641 4.20 -12.52 45.69
N PHE A 642 3.46 -12.62 44.58
CA PHE A 642 2.98 -13.89 44.04
C PHE A 642 4.16 -14.85 43.79
N CYS A 643 5.19 -14.41 43.07
CA CYS A 643 6.34 -15.27 42.77
C CYS A 643 7.11 -15.66 44.03
N SER A 644 7.25 -14.76 45.01
CA SER A 644 7.93 -15.10 46.28
C SER A 644 7.19 -16.19 47.05
N ARG A 645 5.86 -16.10 47.14
CA ARG A 645 5.02 -17.12 47.79
C ARG A 645 5.02 -18.45 47.01
N LEU A 646 5.00 -18.37 45.68
CA LEU A 646 5.11 -19.54 44.81
C LEU A 646 6.44 -20.28 45.00
N VAL A 647 7.57 -19.56 45.08
CA VAL A 647 8.88 -20.19 45.34
C VAL A 647 8.88 -20.92 46.67
N ALA A 648 8.33 -20.32 47.73
CA ALA A 648 8.22 -20.99 49.03
C ALA A 648 7.42 -22.32 48.94
N ASP A 649 6.28 -22.30 48.23
CA ASP A 649 5.43 -23.48 48.01
C ASP A 649 6.16 -24.58 47.20
N ILE A 650 6.89 -24.19 46.15
CA ILE A 650 7.72 -25.10 45.34
C ILE A 650 8.82 -25.74 46.21
N VAL A 651 9.51 -24.96 47.04
CA VAL A 651 10.58 -25.47 47.92
C VAL A 651 10.07 -26.47 48.94
N GLU A 652 8.88 -26.24 49.49
CA GLU A 652 8.22 -27.20 50.38
C GLU A 652 7.86 -28.49 49.62
N THR A 653 7.34 -28.36 48.39
CA THR A 653 6.89 -29.48 47.57
C THR A 653 8.02 -30.45 47.19
N PHE A 654 9.21 -29.93 46.90
CA PHE A 654 10.36 -30.74 46.51
C PHE A 654 11.23 -31.20 47.69
N ALA A 655 10.90 -30.83 48.94
CA ALA A 655 11.68 -31.20 50.11
C ALA A 655 11.83 -32.74 50.25
N PRO A 656 13.03 -33.25 50.59
CA PRO A 656 14.21 -32.52 51.07
C PRO A 656 15.12 -31.95 49.96
N VAL A 657 14.83 -32.21 48.68
CA VAL A 657 15.64 -31.70 47.57
C VAL A 657 15.35 -30.22 47.37
N ARG A 658 16.40 -29.41 47.19
CA ARG A 658 16.27 -27.98 46.93
C ARG A 658 16.27 -27.74 45.41
N PRO A 659 15.18 -27.21 44.84
CA PRO A 659 15.16 -26.92 43.41
C PRO A 659 16.00 -25.68 43.10
N VAL A 660 16.41 -25.56 41.83
CA VAL A 660 16.93 -24.33 41.23
C VAL A 660 15.78 -23.57 40.60
N ILE A 661 15.65 -22.30 40.94
CA ILE A 661 14.63 -21.41 40.37
C ILE A 661 15.26 -20.62 39.24
N VAL A 662 14.69 -20.68 38.05
CA VAL A 662 15.07 -19.84 36.91
C VAL A 662 14.01 -18.75 36.77
N LEU A 663 14.42 -17.49 36.88
CA LEU A 663 13.54 -16.35 36.65
C LEU A 663 13.85 -15.73 35.30
N ASP A 664 12.83 -15.63 34.45
CA ASP A 664 12.99 -15.19 33.08
C ASP A 664 11.98 -14.10 32.68
N GLY A 665 12.36 -13.22 31.75
CA GLY A 665 11.55 -12.08 31.31
C GLY A 665 12.05 -11.53 29.97
N HIS A 666 12.08 -10.19 29.82
CA HIS A 666 12.69 -9.53 28.68
C HIS A 666 14.19 -9.86 28.65
N ASN A 667 14.66 -10.29 27.48
CA ASN A 667 16.06 -10.57 27.23
C ASN A 667 16.72 -9.44 26.42
N ALA A 668 18.04 -9.50 26.34
CA ALA A 668 18.83 -8.70 25.45
C ALA A 668 19.31 -9.50 24.24
N ALA A 669 19.87 -8.83 23.25
CA ALA A 669 20.77 -9.50 22.33
C ALA A 669 22.14 -9.74 22.97
N ALA A 670 23.00 -10.43 22.23
CA ALA A 670 24.37 -10.77 22.67
C ALA A 670 25.19 -9.55 23.10
N GLU A 671 24.98 -8.37 22.49
CA GLU A 671 25.72 -7.13 22.80
C GLU A 671 25.10 -6.34 23.98
N GLY A 672 24.02 -6.84 24.58
CA GLY A 672 23.42 -6.27 25.80
C GLY A 672 22.25 -5.30 25.58
N THR A 673 21.93 -4.92 24.34
CA THR A 673 20.73 -4.12 24.05
C THR A 673 19.48 -4.96 24.31
N THR A 674 18.60 -4.48 25.20
CA THR A 674 17.33 -5.16 25.51
C THR A 674 16.36 -5.04 24.33
N TYR A 675 15.69 -6.14 23.98
CA TYR A 675 14.61 -6.09 23.00
C TYR A 675 13.45 -5.26 23.53
N ARG A 676 13.02 -4.28 22.74
CA ARG A 676 11.93 -3.37 23.12
C ARG A 676 10.57 -3.99 22.84
N SER A 677 9.62 -3.71 23.71
CA SER A 677 8.21 -3.92 23.47
C SER A 677 7.61 -2.68 22.82
N VAL A 678 6.60 -2.82 21.96
CA VAL A 678 5.86 -1.68 21.36
C VAL A 678 5.34 -0.70 22.42
N ALA A 679 5.08 -1.19 23.63
CA ALA A 679 4.59 -0.37 24.73
C ALA A 679 5.68 0.41 25.48
N ASP A 680 6.98 0.10 25.28
CA ASP A 680 8.12 0.80 25.88
C ASP A 680 8.31 2.20 25.29
N ASP A 681 7.88 2.43 24.04
CA ASP A 681 8.03 3.73 23.37
C ASP A 681 6.99 4.78 23.83
N ARG A 682 6.12 4.44 24.79
CA ARG A 682 5.14 5.38 25.35
C ARG A 682 5.84 6.39 26.26
N PRO A 683 5.69 7.71 26.04
CA PRO A 683 6.31 8.73 26.88
C PRO A 683 5.98 8.55 28.36
N GLY A 684 7.00 8.55 29.21
CA GLY A 684 6.85 8.43 30.68
C GLY A 684 6.67 7.01 31.22
N VAL A 685 6.69 5.97 30.37
CA VAL A 685 6.69 4.58 30.80
C VAL A 685 8.13 4.13 31.07
N GLN A 686 8.38 3.55 32.25
CA GLN A 686 9.66 2.95 32.57
C GLN A 686 9.86 1.70 31.68
N PRO A 687 11.06 1.49 31.10
CA PRO A 687 11.34 0.29 30.30
C PRO A 687 10.99 -0.98 31.08
N PHE A 688 10.26 -1.90 30.46
CA PHE A 688 9.74 -3.10 31.11
C PHE A 688 10.82 -3.97 31.77
N VAL A 689 12.01 -4.05 31.17
CA VAL A 689 13.15 -4.78 31.73
C VAL A 689 13.59 -4.27 33.10
N GLU A 690 13.44 -2.97 33.38
CA GLU A 690 13.80 -2.40 34.68
C GLU A 690 12.79 -2.76 35.77
N THR A 691 11.51 -2.87 35.40
CA THR A 691 10.47 -3.40 36.30
C THR A 691 10.73 -4.86 36.63
N GLU A 692 11.08 -5.68 35.63
CA GLU A 692 11.41 -7.09 35.83
C GLU A 692 12.68 -7.28 36.68
N ARG A 693 13.72 -6.47 36.46
CA ARG A 693 14.92 -6.45 37.33
C ARG A 693 14.60 -6.09 38.77
N ALA A 694 13.62 -5.21 39.01
CA ALA A 694 13.17 -4.91 40.37
C ALA A 694 12.50 -6.12 41.03
N ILE A 695 11.68 -6.86 40.28
CA ILE A 695 11.07 -8.13 40.73
C ILE A 695 12.18 -9.16 41.03
N ALA A 696 13.16 -9.30 40.14
CA ALA A 696 14.28 -10.24 40.30
C ALA A 696 15.08 -10.01 41.59
N ARG A 697 15.35 -8.75 41.96
CA ARG A 697 16.01 -8.42 43.24
C ARG A 697 15.23 -8.88 44.46
N ILE A 698 13.90 -8.78 44.42
CA ILE A 698 13.04 -9.26 45.52
C ILE A 698 13.10 -10.79 45.59
N LEU A 699 12.96 -11.49 44.46
CA LEU A 699 13.05 -12.95 44.45
C LEU A 699 14.43 -13.46 44.85
N ALA A 700 15.51 -12.74 44.52
CA ALA A 700 16.87 -13.11 44.93
C ALA A 700 17.00 -13.15 46.46
N ALA A 701 16.43 -12.16 47.17
CA ALA A 701 16.37 -12.15 48.62
C ALA A 701 15.55 -13.35 49.15
N THR A 702 14.35 -13.57 48.61
CA THR A 702 13.48 -14.70 48.98
C THR A 702 14.18 -16.06 48.79
N CYS A 703 14.84 -16.26 47.65
CA CYS A 703 15.56 -17.51 47.35
C CYS A 703 16.75 -17.71 48.31
N SER A 704 17.48 -16.64 48.62
CA SER A 704 18.57 -16.68 49.60
C SER A 704 18.07 -17.08 51.00
N GLU A 705 16.93 -16.54 51.45
CA GLU A 705 16.33 -16.89 52.75
C GLU A 705 15.88 -18.36 52.81
N LEU A 706 15.36 -18.88 51.70
CA LEU A 706 14.91 -20.28 51.59
C LEU A 706 16.06 -21.27 51.30
N GLY A 707 17.28 -20.78 51.09
CA GLY A 707 18.43 -21.61 50.76
C GLY A 707 18.31 -22.30 49.40
N VAL A 708 17.71 -21.63 48.42
CA VAL A 708 17.62 -22.10 47.02
C VAL A 708 18.38 -21.21 46.08
N ARG A 709 18.89 -21.81 45.01
CA ARG A 709 19.62 -21.07 43.97
C ARG A 709 18.62 -20.39 43.03
N LEU A 710 18.82 -19.09 42.81
CA LEU A 710 18.15 -18.32 41.77
C LEU A 710 19.09 -18.14 40.58
N VAL A 711 18.59 -18.41 39.38
CA VAL A 711 19.21 -18.05 38.10
C VAL A 711 18.37 -16.96 37.46
N ASP A 712 18.92 -15.76 37.36
CA ASP A 712 18.27 -14.62 36.71
C ASP A 712 18.73 -14.50 35.24
N THR A 713 17.78 -14.56 34.30
CA THR A 713 18.03 -14.41 32.86
C THR A 713 17.52 -13.08 32.29
N ILE A 714 16.98 -12.19 33.12
CA ILE A 714 16.40 -10.91 32.70
C ILE A 714 17.50 -9.95 32.23
N GLY A 715 17.31 -9.40 31.03
CA GLY A 715 18.29 -8.56 30.34
C GLY A 715 19.57 -9.30 29.93
N ARG A 716 19.65 -10.63 30.10
CA ARG A 716 20.70 -11.47 29.53
C ARG A 716 20.32 -11.89 28.10
N PRO A 717 21.28 -12.36 27.28
CA PRO A 717 20.99 -12.86 25.93
C PRO A 717 19.97 -14.00 25.93
N VAL A 718 19.12 -14.07 24.90
CA VAL A 718 18.10 -15.13 24.75
C VAL A 718 18.70 -16.54 24.84
N ALA A 719 19.95 -16.72 24.39
CA ALA A 719 20.67 -17.99 24.52
C ALA A 719 20.73 -18.51 25.96
N VAL A 720 20.99 -17.63 26.94
CA VAL A 720 21.01 -17.97 28.37
C VAL A 720 19.65 -18.47 28.83
N SER A 721 18.58 -17.77 28.46
CA SER A 721 17.21 -18.16 28.78
C SER A 721 16.88 -19.56 28.25
N LEU A 722 17.27 -19.86 27.01
CA LEU A 722 17.03 -21.14 26.36
C LEU A 722 17.84 -22.29 26.98
N ILE A 723 19.10 -22.05 27.37
CA ILE A 723 19.94 -23.04 28.05
C ILE A 723 19.26 -23.54 29.33
N TRP A 724 18.83 -22.61 30.18
CA TRP A 724 18.14 -22.95 31.43
C TRP A 724 16.74 -23.51 31.21
N CYS A 725 16.00 -22.98 30.22
CA CYS A 725 14.69 -23.51 29.88
C CYS A 725 14.76 -24.96 29.38
N GLN A 726 15.80 -25.33 28.62
CA GLN A 726 16.03 -26.71 28.18
C GLN A 726 16.36 -27.67 29.34
N ARG A 727 16.67 -27.16 30.53
CA ARG A 727 16.89 -27.97 31.73
C ARG A 727 15.71 -27.96 32.69
N ALA A 728 14.75 -27.05 32.49
CA ALA A 728 13.57 -26.98 33.33
C ALA A 728 12.71 -28.26 33.20
N GLN A 729 12.15 -28.76 34.31
CA GLN A 729 11.15 -29.83 34.29
C GLN A 729 9.80 -29.28 33.84
N PHE A 730 9.40 -28.12 34.35
CA PHE A 730 8.22 -27.38 33.92
C PHE A 730 8.40 -25.88 34.16
N PHE A 731 7.48 -25.07 33.63
CA PHE A 731 7.43 -23.64 33.90
C PHE A 731 6.09 -23.17 34.48
N VAL A 732 6.09 -22.01 35.13
CA VAL A 732 4.90 -21.26 35.55
C VAL A 732 5.04 -19.82 35.01
N ALA A 733 4.12 -19.36 34.18
CA ALA A 733 4.25 -18.05 33.54
C ALA A 733 2.90 -17.42 33.16
N PRO A 734 2.80 -16.07 33.10
CA PRO A 734 1.70 -15.42 32.42
C PRO A 734 1.70 -15.69 30.91
N TRP A 735 0.52 -15.68 30.27
CA TRP A 735 0.39 -15.83 28.82
C TRP A 735 1.07 -14.67 28.10
N GLY A 736 1.94 -14.97 27.15
CA GLY A 736 2.68 -13.95 26.44
C GLY A 736 3.71 -14.47 25.46
N ALA A 737 4.32 -13.54 24.73
CA ALA A 737 5.34 -13.82 23.73
C ALA A 737 6.57 -14.59 24.25
N ALA A 738 6.90 -14.43 25.53
CA ALA A 738 7.99 -15.17 26.17
C ALA A 738 7.77 -16.70 26.14
N LEU A 739 6.51 -17.15 26.07
CA LEU A 739 6.17 -18.56 25.91
C LEU A 739 6.76 -19.17 24.63
N ALA A 740 7.10 -18.37 23.62
CA ALA A 740 7.81 -18.86 22.43
C ALA A 740 9.12 -19.58 22.80
N LYS A 741 9.85 -19.11 23.82
CA LYS A 741 11.08 -19.76 24.29
C LYS A 741 10.74 -21.12 24.93
N TYR A 742 9.79 -21.12 25.85
CA TYR A 742 9.51 -22.30 26.67
C TYR A 742 8.78 -23.39 25.91
N ARG A 743 7.88 -23.00 25.01
CA ARG A 743 6.96 -23.89 24.30
C ARG A 743 7.44 -24.23 22.90
N TRP A 744 7.79 -23.23 22.10
CA TRP A 744 8.13 -23.47 20.70
C TRP A 744 9.56 -23.97 20.51
N ILE A 745 10.51 -23.58 21.36
CA ILE A 745 11.90 -24.08 21.31
C ILE A 745 12.11 -25.25 22.26
N CYS A 746 11.90 -25.03 23.55
CA CYS A 746 12.24 -26.03 24.56
C CYS A 746 11.14 -27.09 24.80
N ASN A 747 9.93 -26.87 24.25
CA ASN A 747 8.75 -27.72 24.40
C ASN A 747 8.51 -28.25 25.83
N ARG A 748 8.68 -27.37 26.82
CA ARG A 748 8.55 -27.72 28.23
C ARG A 748 7.12 -27.70 28.70
N PRO A 749 6.69 -28.66 29.54
CA PRO A 749 5.37 -28.59 30.12
C PRO A 749 5.26 -27.40 31.07
N GLY A 750 4.03 -26.94 31.36
CA GLY A 750 3.89 -25.81 32.27
C GLY A 750 2.46 -25.40 32.60
N LEU A 751 2.38 -24.43 33.50
CA LEU A 751 1.15 -23.76 33.91
C LEU A 751 1.14 -22.31 33.40
N VAL A 752 0.13 -21.96 32.62
CA VAL A 752 -0.05 -20.62 32.07
C VAL A 752 -1.19 -19.90 32.79
N MET A 753 -0.94 -18.63 33.13
CA MET A 753 -1.92 -17.74 33.75
C MET A 753 -2.27 -16.59 32.81
N THR A 754 -3.54 -16.23 32.69
CA THR A 754 -3.94 -15.00 32.01
C THR A 754 -5.26 -14.51 32.58
N GLY A 755 -5.68 -13.32 32.19
CA GLY A 755 -6.94 -12.73 32.63
C GLY A 755 -8.16 -13.58 32.31
N HIS A 756 -9.22 -13.40 33.10
CA HIS A 756 -10.51 -14.10 32.97
C HIS A 756 -11.10 -13.92 31.57
N TRP A 757 -11.10 -12.70 31.03
CA TRP A 757 -11.56 -12.42 29.68
C TRP A 757 -10.75 -13.19 28.64
N ASN A 758 -9.41 -13.21 28.78
CA ASN A 758 -8.55 -13.94 27.85
C ASN A 758 -8.81 -15.44 27.87
N MET A 759 -9.09 -16.02 29.04
CA MET A 759 -9.43 -17.43 29.16
C MET A 759 -10.74 -17.81 28.46
N ARG A 760 -11.67 -16.86 28.28
CA ARG A 760 -13.01 -17.12 27.70
C ARG A 760 -13.15 -16.73 26.24
N GLU A 761 -12.57 -15.58 25.87
CA GLU A 761 -12.89 -14.90 24.62
C GLU A 761 -11.72 -14.87 23.63
N ARG A 762 -10.50 -15.18 24.08
CA ARG A 762 -9.31 -15.07 23.24
C ARG A 762 -9.19 -16.25 22.27
N GLY A 763 -9.44 -16.01 21.00
CA GLY A 763 -9.40 -17.05 19.95
C GLY A 763 -8.00 -17.63 19.64
N ASP A 764 -6.92 -16.98 20.07
CA ASP A 764 -5.54 -17.43 19.87
C ASP A 764 -4.87 -17.92 21.17
N LEU A 765 -5.64 -18.24 22.22
CA LEU A 765 -5.08 -18.69 23.49
C LEU A 765 -4.20 -19.96 23.33
N ASP A 766 -4.60 -20.86 22.42
CA ASP A 766 -4.03 -22.20 22.25
C ASP A 766 -2.78 -22.27 21.36
N ILE A 767 -2.27 -21.12 20.86
CA ILE A 767 -1.14 -21.08 19.92
C ILE A 767 0.15 -21.72 20.45
N TYR A 768 0.27 -21.94 21.75
CA TYR A 768 1.47 -22.51 22.39
C TYR A 768 1.39 -24.01 22.70
N HIS A 769 0.31 -24.70 22.35
CA HIS A 769 0.17 -26.14 22.67
C HIS A 769 -0.72 -26.96 21.73
N THR A 770 -1.35 -26.35 20.73
CA THR A 770 -2.15 -27.12 19.77
C THR A 770 -1.28 -27.76 18.68
N PRO A 771 -1.52 -29.03 18.30
CA PRO A 771 -0.84 -29.68 17.18
C PRO A 771 -0.99 -28.97 15.83
N ARG A 772 -1.96 -28.06 15.70
CA ARG A 772 -2.11 -27.20 14.53
C ARG A 772 -0.98 -26.16 14.40
N ILE A 773 -0.31 -25.82 15.50
CA ILE A 773 0.65 -24.71 15.58
C ILE A 773 2.05 -25.19 15.94
N MET A 774 2.21 -26.36 16.55
CA MET A 774 3.53 -26.93 16.83
C MET A 774 3.50 -28.46 16.77
N GLU A 775 4.63 -29.08 16.42
CA GLU A 775 4.78 -30.53 16.42
C GLU A 775 4.95 -31.09 17.83
N HIS A 776 4.25 -32.19 18.13
CA HIS A 776 4.36 -32.94 19.39
C HIS A 776 4.36 -32.07 20.66
N PRO A 777 3.34 -31.20 20.86
CA PRO A 777 3.30 -30.35 22.05
C PRO A 777 3.29 -31.19 23.33
N SER A 778 4.18 -30.86 24.26
CA SER A 778 4.08 -31.38 25.63
C SER A 778 2.88 -30.75 26.36
N GLU A 779 2.53 -31.25 27.53
CA GLU A 779 1.36 -30.78 28.27
C GLU A 779 1.45 -29.28 28.62
N LEU A 780 0.39 -28.52 28.36
CA LEU A 780 0.26 -27.14 28.79
C LEU A 780 -1.07 -26.98 29.51
N GLN A 781 -1.01 -26.63 30.79
CA GLN A 781 -2.19 -26.36 31.60
C GLN A 781 -2.44 -24.86 31.66
N PHE A 782 -3.70 -24.46 31.63
CA PHE A 782 -4.10 -23.09 31.92
C PHE A 782 -4.79 -23.02 33.27
N VAL A 783 -4.55 -21.95 34.02
CA VAL A 783 -5.32 -21.67 35.23
C VAL A 783 -6.80 -21.46 34.84
N PRO A 784 -7.75 -22.20 35.44
CA PRO A 784 -9.16 -22.07 35.12
C PRO A 784 -9.68 -20.64 35.35
N ALA A 785 -10.58 -20.17 34.48
CA ALA A 785 -11.08 -18.80 34.50
C ALA A 785 -11.73 -18.44 35.85
N GLU A 786 -12.37 -19.39 36.53
CA GLU A 786 -12.97 -19.19 37.86
C GLU A 786 -11.97 -18.91 38.98
N LEU A 787 -10.68 -19.13 38.74
CA LEU A 787 -9.59 -18.83 39.67
C LEU A 787 -8.92 -17.49 39.37
N VAL A 788 -9.41 -16.74 38.37
CA VAL A 788 -8.83 -15.48 37.90
C VAL A 788 -9.86 -14.36 37.99
N GLU A 789 -9.43 -13.21 38.47
CA GLU A 789 -10.21 -11.96 38.47
C GLU A 789 -9.47 -10.89 37.67
N ASP A 790 -10.12 -10.32 36.65
CA ASP A 790 -9.55 -9.23 35.86
C ASP A 790 -9.60 -7.91 36.62
N THR A 791 -8.47 -7.21 36.66
CA THR A 791 -8.40 -5.81 37.06
C THR A 791 -8.55 -4.91 35.84
N ILE A 792 -9.76 -4.41 35.64
CA ILE A 792 -10.06 -3.50 34.54
C ILE A 792 -9.62 -2.08 34.90
N VAL A 793 -8.65 -1.55 34.15
CA VAL A 793 -8.30 -0.12 34.18
C VAL A 793 -9.20 0.61 33.19
N ALA A 794 -9.83 1.71 33.63
CA ALA A 794 -10.73 2.49 32.77
C ALA A 794 -10.02 2.94 31.49
N GLY A 795 -10.59 2.59 30.34
CA GLY A 795 -10.06 2.95 29.01
C GLY A 795 -9.11 1.93 28.39
N GLU A 796 -8.69 0.88 29.12
CA GLU A 796 -7.95 -0.23 28.52
C GLU A 796 -8.90 -1.32 28.00
N PRO A 797 -8.60 -1.94 26.85
CA PRO A 797 -9.40 -3.04 26.34
C PRO A 797 -9.24 -4.27 27.23
N PRO A 798 -10.30 -5.09 27.39
CA PRO A 798 -10.32 -6.19 28.36
C PRO A 798 -9.28 -7.29 28.07
N ASP A 799 -8.87 -7.46 26.82
CA ASP A 799 -7.82 -8.41 26.42
C ASP A 799 -6.42 -8.03 26.94
N ARG A 800 -6.25 -6.79 27.43
CA ARG A 800 -5.02 -6.27 28.01
C ARG A 800 -5.06 -6.13 29.54
N ALA A 801 -6.21 -6.42 30.17
CA ALA A 801 -6.36 -6.29 31.61
C ALA A 801 -5.29 -7.08 32.38
N ASN A 802 -4.84 -6.49 33.49
CA ASN A 802 -4.08 -7.23 34.51
C ASN A 802 -5.05 -8.08 35.33
N PHE A 803 -4.54 -8.96 36.19
CA PHE A 803 -5.39 -9.89 36.91
C PHE A 803 -4.84 -10.29 38.28
N ARG A 804 -5.72 -10.89 39.08
CA ARG A 804 -5.43 -11.59 40.33
C ARG A 804 -5.77 -13.06 40.19
N VAL A 805 -5.18 -13.90 41.03
CA VAL A 805 -5.45 -15.34 41.05
C VAL A 805 -5.75 -15.84 42.46
N ASP A 806 -6.55 -16.91 42.56
CA ASP A 806 -6.71 -17.69 43.80
C ASP A 806 -5.44 -18.51 44.07
N GLU A 807 -4.45 -17.88 44.72
CA GLU A 807 -3.11 -18.45 44.89
C GLU A 807 -3.10 -19.85 45.51
N PRO A 808 -3.81 -20.16 46.61
CA PRO A 808 -3.82 -21.51 47.17
C PRO A 808 -4.22 -22.60 46.18
N LYS A 809 -5.20 -22.31 45.31
CA LYS A 809 -5.65 -23.26 44.29
C LYS A 809 -4.69 -23.32 43.10
N VAL A 810 -4.11 -22.20 42.68
CA VAL A 810 -3.07 -22.17 41.64
C VAL A 810 -1.83 -22.95 42.11
N PHE A 811 -1.39 -22.78 43.35
CA PHE A 811 -0.25 -23.52 43.91
C PHE A 811 -0.54 -25.03 43.99
N ALA A 812 -1.79 -25.42 44.26
CA ALA A 812 -2.18 -26.83 44.18
C ALA A 812 -2.05 -27.42 42.75
N LEU A 813 -2.26 -26.63 41.70
CA LEU A 813 -1.99 -27.04 40.31
C LEU A 813 -0.49 -27.18 40.06
N VAL A 814 0.32 -26.25 40.58
CA VAL A 814 1.79 -26.32 40.48
C VAL A 814 2.33 -27.56 41.19
N ARG A 815 1.83 -27.90 42.37
CA ARG A 815 2.18 -29.14 43.09
C ARG A 815 1.86 -30.40 42.29
N ARG A 816 0.74 -30.40 41.57
CA ARG A 816 0.38 -31.52 40.69
C ARG A 816 1.37 -31.67 39.55
N LEU A 817 1.69 -30.57 38.85
CA LEU A 817 2.73 -30.57 37.82
C LEU A 817 4.09 -31.03 38.38
N ALA A 818 4.47 -30.54 39.55
CA ALA A 818 5.69 -30.98 40.23
C ALA A 818 5.68 -32.49 40.49
N HIS A 819 4.57 -33.05 40.96
CA HIS A 819 4.42 -34.49 41.14
C HIS A 819 4.53 -35.25 39.81
N ASP A 820 3.85 -34.79 38.76
CA ASP A 820 3.82 -35.47 37.46
C ASP A 820 5.19 -35.47 36.75
N TYR A 821 6.02 -34.46 37.03
CA TYR A 821 7.35 -34.28 36.41
C TYR A 821 8.54 -34.47 37.38
N SER A 822 8.31 -34.93 38.61
CA SER A 822 9.38 -35.23 39.59
C SER A 822 9.86 -36.68 39.54
N VAL A 823 9.18 -37.57 38.81
CA VAL A 823 9.43 -39.01 38.81
C VAL A 823 10.16 -39.44 37.52
N GLY A 824 11.46 -39.16 37.46
CA GLY A 824 12.37 -39.79 36.50
C GLY A 824 13.65 -38.97 36.25
N PRO A 825 14.83 -39.61 36.10
CA PRO A 825 15.93 -38.93 35.44
C PRO A 825 15.42 -38.48 34.07
N VAL A 826 15.66 -37.22 33.71
CA VAL A 826 15.34 -36.68 32.38
C VAL A 826 16.09 -37.53 31.37
N SER A 827 15.45 -38.57 30.81
CA SER A 827 16.04 -39.40 29.77
C SER A 827 16.20 -38.50 28.55
N GLY A 828 17.46 -38.19 28.23
CA GLY A 828 17.86 -37.21 27.22
C GLY A 828 17.38 -37.49 25.81
#